data_AF-A0A351F8S1-F1
#
_entry.id   AF-A0A351F8S1-F1
#
_cell.length_a   1.000
_cell.length_b   1.000
_cell.length_c   1.000
_cell.angle_alpha   90.00
_cell.angle_beta   90.00
_cell.angle_gamma   90.00
#
_symmetry.space_group_name_H-M   'P 1'
#
loop_
_entity.id
_entity.type
_entity.pdbx_description
1 polymer ?
#
loop_
_entity_poly.entity_id
_entity_poly.type
_entity_poly.pdbx_seq_one_letter_code
_entity_poly.pdbx_strand_id
1 'polypeptide(L)'
;MCGEKIGITSTARAMGYETKLFDTSKVHTINIVIDDWDSFLETCTDEEYTSCAVVIDNEAYKNVAIRAKGNTSLTQVKSYGNNRYSFKIEFDHYDSTKSYHGLDKLCLNNIIQDNTYMKDYLCYRMMSEFGVDSPLCSYVYITVNGEDWGLYLAVEGIEDSFLQRSYGNDVGELYKPDSQSMGGGRGNGGNFKMSEFNAEQDGQTDTADSTQSSTSGQPQGNLPSKPDGDSDNTQQTTDGQTNSTADSTQSTTSGQPQSNPPSKPDGEPGGNGGMGGGVNGSDDVSLIYSDDEYSSYQNIFDNAKTDISDSDKDRLIASLKKLNNNEDISDVVDVEEVIRYFVVHNFVCNFDSYTGSMIHNYYLYEKDGQMSMIPWDYNLAFGGFQGAQNASALVNYPIDTPVSGGTVDSRPMLAWIFASDEYTEEYHELFSEFIGKYFDSDYIPNLIESTKEMIAEYVEKDPTKFCTYEEFESGVTALKEFCTLRAESISGQLDGTIPSTSDGQTADSSSLIKADDLNISDMGTMNNNGGGSPDGKAQSNTAQTQSTADDSNTINDKSFSQTPPNNSEGSSDGTDNSTNSDSSVPTGGFGGTPPDMSDSNGSGPPSMPNGEMPSKPDGEMPSKPDGEMPSMPNGDTQDNSSEQNGDGQNEKTPPQNDETDGVTAQTLDRNSIIILAACASVLIIGVAAAFIYKKKS
;
A
#
# COMPACT_ATOMS: atom_id res chain seq x y z
N MET A 1 -3.73 41.57 5.65
CA MET A 1 -3.25 41.61 4.25
C MET A 1 -4.48 41.55 3.35
N CYS A 2 -4.45 42.01 2.09
CA CYS A 2 -5.67 42.21 1.28
C CYS A 2 -5.62 41.58 -0.12
N GLY A 3 -5.03 40.37 -0.23
CA GLY A 3 -4.88 39.65 -1.50
C GLY A 3 -6.04 38.70 -1.83
N GLU A 4 -6.49 37.91 -0.86
CA GLU A 4 -7.47 36.81 -1.05
C GLU A 4 -8.82 37.29 -1.62
N LYS A 5 -9.26 38.50 -1.26
CA LYS A 5 -10.52 39.10 -1.77
C LYS A 5 -10.49 39.51 -3.25
N ILE A 6 -9.44 39.16 -4.00
CA ILE A 6 -9.31 39.42 -5.44
C ILE A 6 -9.17 38.10 -6.23
N GLY A 7 -9.32 36.92 -5.60
CA GLY A 7 -9.32 35.64 -6.32
C GLY A 7 -7.98 35.31 -6.99
N ILE A 8 -6.88 35.87 -6.48
CA ILE A 8 -5.54 35.42 -6.84
C ILE A 8 -5.26 34.20 -5.95
N THR A 9 -5.66 33.02 -6.42
CA THR A 9 -5.15 31.76 -5.89
C THR A 9 -3.62 31.85 -5.91
N SER A 10 -2.96 31.62 -4.78
CA SER A 10 -1.51 31.46 -4.76
C SER A 10 -1.19 30.27 -5.64
N THR A 11 -0.74 30.53 -6.87
CA THR A 11 -0.43 29.45 -7.81
C THR A 11 0.71 28.66 -7.20
N ALA A 12 0.44 27.42 -6.78
CA ALA A 12 1.46 26.51 -6.29
C ALA A 12 2.61 26.53 -7.30
N ARG A 13 3.80 26.88 -6.81
CA ARG A 13 4.95 27.05 -7.69
C ARG A 13 5.42 25.67 -8.06
N ALA A 14 5.02 25.20 -9.24
CA ALA A 14 5.53 23.95 -9.84
C ALA A 14 7.05 23.91 -9.65
N MET A 15 7.51 22.92 -8.88
CA MET A 15 8.87 22.87 -8.37
C MET A 15 9.84 22.41 -9.46
N GLY A 16 9.36 21.54 -10.33
CA GLY A 16 9.98 21.07 -11.56
C GLY A 16 10.06 19.55 -11.61
N TYR A 17 10.19 18.88 -10.46
CA TYR A 17 10.31 17.42 -10.38
C TYR A 17 9.08 16.66 -10.85
N GLU A 18 7.88 17.26 -10.71
CA GLU A 18 6.57 16.66 -11.03
C GLU A 18 6.48 16.29 -12.51
N THR A 19 6.98 17.17 -13.38
CA THR A 19 7.01 16.98 -14.85
C THR A 19 8.35 16.44 -15.36
N LYS A 20 9.26 16.09 -14.44
CA LYS A 20 10.59 15.56 -14.76
C LYS A 20 10.71 14.10 -14.38
N LEU A 21 10.91 13.77 -13.10
CA LEU A 21 11.09 12.40 -12.65
C LEU A 21 9.76 11.65 -12.61
N PHE A 22 8.64 12.34 -12.43
CA PHE A 22 7.31 11.73 -12.39
C PHE A 22 6.53 11.89 -13.70
N ASP A 23 7.24 12.00 -14.83
CA ASP A 23 6.64 11.90 -16.17
C ASP A 23 6.27 10.44 -16.48
N THR A 24 5.02 10.09 -16.17
CA THR A 24 4.49 8.72 -16.34
C THR A 24 4.36 8.23 -17.78
N SER A 25 4.82 8.99 -18.78
CA SER A 25 4.78 8.58 -20.20
C SER A 25 5.92 7.63 -20.63
N LYS A 26 6.87 7.34 -19.73
CA LYS A 26 8.06 6.53 -20.00
C LYS A 26 8.64 5.91 -18.72
N VAL A 27 9.56 4.96 -18.90
CA VAL A 27 10.49 4.52 -17.85
C VAL A 27 11.69 5.47 -17.84
N HIS A 28 12.01 6.05 -16.69
CA HIS A 28 13.18 6.91 -16.48
C HIS A 28 14.45 6.10 -16.24
N THR A 29 15.59 6.79 -16.22
CA THR A 29 16.90 6.18 -15.92
C THR A 29 17.51 6.78 -14.65
N ILE A 30 17.98 5.92 -13.75
CA ILE A 30 18.79 6.31 -12.59
C ILE A 30 20.07 5.49 -12.57
N ASN A 31 21.23 6.14 -12.66
CA ASN A 31 22.53 5.51 -12.38
C ASN A 31 23.03 5.93 -11.00
N ILE A 32 23.16 4.97 -10.08
CA ILE A 32 23.72 5.17 -8.74
C ILE A 32 25.24 4.96 -8.83
N VAL A 33 26.01 5.99 -8.52
CA VAL A 33 27.48 5.97 -8.54
C VAL A 33 27.99 5.98 -7.10
N ILE A 34 28.63 4.89 -6.68
CA ILE A 34 28.98 4.59 -5.28
C ILE A 34 30.25 3.73 -5.24
N ASP A 35 31.15 4.01 -4.30
CA ASP A 35 32.51 3.42 -4.30
C ASP A 35 32.52 1.90 -4.05
N ASP A 36 31.62 1.40 -3.19
CA ASP A 36 31.51 -0.02 -2.84
C ASP A 36 30.03 -0.39 -2.63
N TRP A 37 29.41 -0.96 -3.68
CA TRP A 37 28.01 -1.37 -3.65
C TRP A 37 27.79 -2.65 -2.84
N ASP A 38 28.71 -3.61 -2.91
CA ASP A 38 28.56 -4.89 -2.22
C ASP A 38 28.61 -4.68 -0.70
N SER A 39 29.56 -3.88 -0.20
CA SER A 39 29.61 -3.51 1.23
C SER A 39 28.37 -2.71 1.68
N PHE A 40 27.77 -1.91 0.80
CA PHE A 40 26.50 -1.21 1.09
C PHE A 40 25.32 -2.19 1.17
N LEU A 41 25.26 -3.20 0.29
CA LEU A 41 24.23 -4.24 0.35
C LEU A 41 24.34 -5.12 1.61
N GLU A 42 25.55 -5.37 2.10
CA GLU A 42 25.79 -6.11 3.35
C GLU A 42 25.30 -5.35 4.60
N THR A 43 25.29 -4.01 4.58
CA THR A 43 24.85 -3.13 5.70
C THR A 43 23.43 -2.59 5.54
N CYS A 44 22.69 -2.98 4.50
CA CYS A 44 21.33 -2.49 4.25
C CYS A 44 20.35 -2.70 5.42
N THR A 45 20.55 -3.72 6.28
CA THR A 45 19.73 -3.94 7.48
C THR A 45 19.98 -2.95 8.61
N ASP A 46 21.06 -2.19 8.56
CA ASP A 46 21.41 -1.20 9.57
C ASP A 46 20.77 0.18 9.25
N GLU A 47 20.20 0.32 8.05
CA GLU A 47 19.55 1.52 7.50
C GLU A 47 20.41 2.80 7.58
N GLU A 48 21.74 2.68 7.61
CA GLU A 48 22.66 3.81 7.63
C GLU A 48 22.78 4.49 6.25
N TYR A 49 22.87 5.83 6.26
CA TYR A 49 23.05 6.63 5.05
C TYR A 49 24.50 6.61 4.55
N THR A 50 24.68 6.17 3.31
CA THR A 50 25.95 6.23 2.59
C THR A 50 25.92 7.35 1.55
N SER A 51 27.02 8.08 1.40
CA SER A 51 27.14 9.13 0.38
C SER A 51 27.34 8.52 -1.01
N CYS A 52 26.56 8.96 -1.99
CA CYS A 52 26.72 8.60 -3.39
C CYS A 52 26.54 9.80 -4.33
N ALA A 53 26.56 9.53 -5.64
CA ALA A 53 25.99 10.41 -6.64
C ALA A 53 24.92 9.65 -7.42
N VAL A 54 23.90 10.35 -7.91
CA VAL A 54 22.86 9.79 -8.77
C VAL A 54 22.78 10.57 -10.07
N VAL A 55 22.61 9.88 -11.18
CA VAL A 55 22.38 10.49 -12.49
C VAL A 55 20.98 10.12 -12.95
N ILE A 56 20.08 11.10 -12.96
CA ILE A 56 18.66 10.94 -13.26
C ILE A 56 18.42 11.54 -14.65
N ASP A 57 18.05 10.72 -15.64
CA ASP A 57 17.84 11.15 -17.04
C ASP A 57 18.99 12.03 -17.61
N ASN A 58 20.23 11.63 -17.33
CA ASN A 58 21.49 12.32 -17.66
C ASN A 58 21.83 13.57 -16.82
N GLU A 59 21.02 13.93 -15.81
CA GLU A 59 21.29 15.03 -14.88
C GLU A 59 21.95 14.50 -13.59
N ALA A 60 23.18 14.94 -13.31
CA ALA A 60 24.03 14.37 -12.26
C ALA A 60 23.99 15.17 -10.94
N TYR A 61 23.53 14.52 -9.88
CA TYR A 61 23.46 15.04 -8.51
C TYR A 61 24.52 14.36 -7.65
N LYS A 62 25.40 15.15 -7.03
CA LYS A 62 26.55 14.65 -6.24
C LYS A 62 26.39 14.96 -4.77
N ASN A 63 26.92 14.06 -3.94
CA ASN A 63 26.88 14.19 -2.48
C ASN A 63 25.41 14.25 -2.05
N VAL A 64 24.67 13.22 -2.48
CA VAL A 64 23.34 12.83 -2.01
C VAL A 64 23.53 11.62 -1.09
N ALA A 65 22.58 11.36 -0.21
CA ALA A 65 22.61 10.19 0.65
C ALA A 65 21.72 9.07 0.09
N ILE A 66 22.14 7.82 0.22
CA ILE A 66 21.34 6.63 -0.07
C ILE A 66 21.35 5.69 1.15
N ARG A 67 20.20 5.09 1.46
CA ARG A 67 20.07 3.96 2.38
C ARG A 67 19.03 2.97 1.88
N ALA A 68 19.00 1.77 2.43
CA ALA A 68 17.86 0.88 2.28
C ALA A 68 16.66 1.37 3.11
N LYS A 69 15.42 0.97 2.73
CA LYS A 69 14.17 1.33 3.43
C LYS A 69 13.22 0.13 3.62
N GLY A 70 12.40 0.24 4.66
CA GLY A 70 11.20 -0.58 4.91
C GLY A 70 11.36 -1.53 6.10
N ASN A 71 10.29 -1.88 6.78
CA ASN A 71 10.38 -2.66 8.01
C ASN A 71 10.45 -4.16 7.67
N THR A 72 9.29 -4.77 7.45
CA THR A 72 9.16 -6.20 7.11
C THR A 72 9.87 -6.55 5.79
N SER A 73 9.86 -5.64 4.82
CA SER A 73 10.46 -5.84 3.49
C SER A 73 11.98 -6.04 3.53
N LEU A 74 12.73 -5.33 4.39
CA LEU A 74 14.20 -5.52 4.49
C LEU A 74 14.54 -6.93 5.00
N THR A 75 13.80 -7.40 6.00
CA THR A 75 13.96 -8.77 6.52
C THR A 75 13.53 -9.82 5.49
N GLN A 76 12.47 -9.55 4.72
CA GLN A 76 11.99 -10.45 3.67
C GLN A 76 12.92 -10.56 2.47
N VAL A 77 13.53 -9.47 1.98
CA VAL A 77 14.49 -9.52 0.86
C VAL A 77 15.60 -10.56 1.14
N LYS A 78 16.11 -10.55 2.37
CA LYS A 78 17.09 -11.52 2.86
C LYS A 78 16.54 -12.95 2.97
N SER A 79 15.27 -13.14 3.33
CA SER A 79 14.64 -14.47 3.36
C SER A 79 14.32 -15.04 1.97
N TYR A 80 14.14 -14.18 0.97
CA TYR A 80 14.05 -14.56 -0.46
C TYR A 80 15.43 -14.91 -1.05
N GLY A 81 16.53 -14.69 -0.32
CA GLY A 81 17.89 -14.95 -0.79
C GLY A 81 18.36 -13.97 -1.88
N ASN A 82 17.76 -12.77 -1.94
CA ASN A 82 18.05 -11.73 -2.91
C ASN A 82 18.63 -10.49 -2.17
N ASN A 83 19.32 -9.61 -2.90
CA ASN A 83 19.85 -8.34 -2.40
C ASN A 83 19.06 -7.11 -2.92
N ARG A 84 17.91 -7.35 -3.57
CA ARG A 84 17.03 -6.33 -4.15
C ARG A 84 16.25 -5.56 -3.08
N TYR A 85 16.93 -4.74 -2.28
CA TYR A 85 16.30 -3.88 -1.29
C TYR A 85 15.55 -2.71 -1.94
N SER A 86 14.55 -2.16 -1.24
CA SER A 86 14.04 -0.81 -1.54
C SER A 86 15.02 0.23 -1.00
N PHE A 87 15.16 1.37 -1.66
CA PHE A 87 16.09 2.44 -1.25
C PHE A 87 15.37 3.76 -0.96
N LYS A 88 15.98 4.61 -0.13
CA LYS A 88 15.64 6.03 0.01
C LYS A 88 16.86 6.86 -0.40
N ILE A 89 16.65 7.83 -1.29
CA ILE A 89 17.62 8.84 -1.67
C ILE A 89 17.21 10.16 -1.04
N GLU A 90 18.16 10.87 -0.44
CA GLU A 90 17.96 12.22 0.12
C GLU A 90 18.95 13.18 -0.55
N PHE A 91 18.41 14.20 -1.23
CA PHE A 91 19.20 15.16 -2.02
C PHE A 91 19.82 16.26 -1.14
N ASP A 92 19.20 16.51 0.01
CA ASP A 92 19.43 17.62 0.95
C ASP A 92 20.21 17.21 2.21
N HIS A 93 20.29 15.91 2.51
CA HIS A 93 20.87 15.30 3.72
C HIS A 93 22.22 15.89 4.20
N TYR A 94 23.11 16.23 3.26
CA TYR A 94 24.43 16.81 3.55
C TYR A 94 24.53 18.32 3.26
N ASP A 95 23.51 18.90 2.62
CA ASP A 95 23.44 20.29 2.18
C ASP A 95 21.97 20.65 1.89
N SER A 96 21.30 21.24 2.89
CA SER A 96 19.87 21.56 2.85
C SER A 96 19.47 22.61 1.80
N THR A 97 20.41 23.10 0.99
CA THR A 97 20.13 23.97 -0.16
C THR A 97 19.97 23.20 -1.48
N LYS A 98 20.20 21.88 -1.48
CA LYS A 98 20.06 21.01 -2.64
C LYS A 98 18.71 20.32 -2.68
N SER A 99 18.22 20.09 -3.90
CA SER A 99 17.06 19.26 -4.19
C SER A 99 17.12 18.79 -5.65
N TYR A 100 16.41 17.72 -6.00
CA TYR A 100 16.14 17.37 -7.39
C TYR A 100 14.96 18.21 -7.88
N HIS A 101 15.22 19.39 -8.46
CA HIS A 101 14.18 20.33 -8.92
C HIS A 101 13.07 20.56 -7.87
N GLY A 102 13.44 20.71 -6.60
CA GLY A 102 12.53 20.87 -5.46
C GLY A 102 12.21 19.60 -4.67
N LEU A 103 12.44 18.40 -5.21
CA LEU A 103 12.29 17.14 -4.48
C LEU A 103 13.44 16.97 -3.47
N ASP A 104 13.12 16.83 -2.19
CA ASP A 104 14.06 16.57 -1.10
C ASP A 104 14.41 15.08 -1.01
N LYS A 105 13.40 14.21 -1.08
CA LYS A 105 13.49 12.78 -0.78
C LYS A 105 12.76 11.93 -1.82
N LEU A 106 13.41 10.85 -2.24
CA LEU A 106 12.92 9.91 -3.24
C LEU A 106 12.96 8.48 -2.69
N CYS A 107 11.83 7.79 -2.70
CA CYS A 107 11.76 6.36 -2.44
C CYS A 107 11.89 5.58 -3.76
N LEU A 108 12.65 4.50 -3.73
CA LEU A 108 12.79 3.52 -4.81
C LEU A 108 12.24 2.19 -4.29
N ASN A 109 10.96 1.94 -4.58
CA ASN A 109 10.27 0.72 -4.17
C ASN A 109 10.69 -0.45 -5.08
N ASN A 110 11.10 -1.55 -4.44
CA ASN A 110 11.66 -2.74 -5.09
C ASN A 110 10.63 -3.69 -5.72
N ILE A 111 9.34 -3.42 -5.55
CA ILE A 111 8.22 -4.24 -6.06
C ILE A 111 8.15 -5.62 -5.37
N ILE A 112 8.44 -5.69 -4.06
CA ILE A 112 8.26 -6.94 -3.31
C ILE A 112 6.77 -7.28 -3.16
N GLN A 113 6.42 -8.57 -3.30
CA GLN A 113 5.05 -9.12 -3.22
C GLN A 113 4.04 -8.62 -4.27
N ASP A 114 4.50 -7.91 -5.30
CA ASP A 114 3.69 -7.48 -6.43
C ASP A 114 4.23 -8.08 -7.74
N ASN A 115 3.61 -9.17 -8.22
CA ASN A 115 3.99 -9.74 -9.51
C ASN A 115 3.58 -8.83 -10.68
N THR A 116 2.64 -7.90 -10.47
CA THR A 116 2.08 -7.04 -11.51
C THR A 116 2.95 -5.82 -11.81
N TYR A 117 3.86 -5.46 -10.88
CA TYR A 117 4.60 -4.20 -10.84
C TYR A 117 3.74 -2.93 -10.71
N MET A 118 2.42 -3.05 -10.63
CA MET A 118 1.47 -1.94 -10.83
C MET A 118 0.65 -1.57 -9.59
N LYS A 119 0.70 -2.29 -8.46
CA LYS A 119 -0.26 -2.06 -7.36
C LYS A 119 -0.10 -0.68 -6.72
N ASP A 120 1.10 -0.36 -6.22
CA ASP A 120 1.45 0.99 -5.75
C ASP A 120 1.08 2.05 -6.79
N TYR A 121 1.54 1.85 -8.04
CA TYR A 121 1.38 2.80 -9.14
C TYR A 121 -0.09 3.13 -9.43
N LEU A 122 -0.94 2.11 -9.61
CA LEU A 122 -2.36 2.31 -9.89
C LEU A 122 -3.08 2.94 -8.68
N CYS A 123 -2.75 2.52 -7.45
CA CYS A 123 -3.36 3.09 -6.25
C CYS A 123 -3.07 4.58 -6.12
N TYR A 124 -1.80 5.02 -6.23
CA TYR A 124 -1.45 6.44 -6.15
C TYR A 124 -2.02 7.26 -7.33
N ARG A 125 -2.09 6.67 -8.53
CA ARG A 125 -2.72 7.29 -9.70
C ARG A 125 -4.22 7.49 -9.50
N MET A 126 -4.95 6.46 -9.05
CA MET A 126 -6.38 6.53 -8.78
C MET A 126 -6.70 7.55 -7.68
N MET A 127 -5.93 7.54 -6.58
CA MET A 127 -6.05 8.50 -5.48
C MET A 127 -5.87 9.94 -5.99
N SER A 128 -4.73 10.25 -6.63
CA SER A 128 -4.42 11.60 -7.12
C SER A 128 -5.41 12.10 -8.17
N GLU A 129 -5.80 11.26 -9.13
CA GLU A 129 -6.73 11.66 -10.19
C GLU A 129 -8.18 11.81 -9.68
N PHE A 130 -8.53 11.13 -8.58
CA PHE A 130 -9.83 11.25 -7.93
C PHE A 130 -9.91 12.36 -6.86
N GLY A 131 -8.80 13.09 -6.63
CA GLY A 131 -8.79 14.30 -5.79
C GLY A 131 -8.24 14.11 -4.37
N VAL A 132 -7.46 13.06 -4.13
CA VAL A 132 -6.78 12.80 -2.85
C VAL A 132 -5.31 13.19 -2.96
N ASP A 133 -4.77 13.91 -1.98
CA ASP A 133 -3.34 14.18 -1.91
C ASP A 133 -2.56 12.88 -1.70
N SER A 134 -1.73 12.57 -2.69
CA SER A 134 -1.11 11.26 -2.90
C SER A 134 0.29 11.45 -3.48
N PRO A 135 1.27 10.58 -3.15
CA PRO A 135 2.62 10.71 -3.69
C PRO A 135 2.63 10.54 -5.21
N LEU A 136 3.43 11.36 -5.89
CA LEU A 136 3.75 11.13 -7.30
C LEU A 136 4.61 9.87 -7.44
N CYS A 137 4.39 9.12 -8.52
CA CYS A 137 5.16 7.93 -8.82
C CYS A 137 5.38 7.70 -10.32
N SER A 138 6.47 7.03 -10.67
CA SER A 138 6.87 6.68 -12.03
C SER A 138 7.85 5.50 -12.03
N TYR A 139 8.01 4.83 -13.17
CA TYR A 139 8.96 3.73 -13.29
C TYR A 139 10.36 4.22 -13.59
N VAL A 140 11.36 3.59 -12.98
CA VAL A 140 12.78 3.86 -13.22
C VAL A 140 13.52 2.56 -13.49
N TYR A 141 14.42 2.55 -14.46
CA TYR A 141 15.41 1.49 -14.59
C TYR A 141 16.71 1.93 -13.92
N ILE A 142 17.12 1.17 -12.91
CA ILE A 142 18.32 1.43 -12.11
C ILE A 142 19.51 0.73 -12.74
N THR A 143 20.61 1.48 -12.85
CA THR A 143 21.97 0.96 -13.02
C THR A 143 22.80 1.36 -11.79
N VAL A 144 23.80 0.56 -11.45
CA VAL A 144 24.77 0.86 -10.38
C VAL A 144 26.17 0.84 -10.97
N ASN A 145 26.89 1.95 -10.86
CA ASN A 145 28.20 2.15 -11.47
C ASN A 145 28.24 1.87 -13.00
N GLY A 146 27.08 1.95 -13.66
CA GLY A 146 26.90 1.65 -15.09
C GLY A 146 26.53 0.20 -15.43
N GLU A 147 26.43 -0.71 -14.45
CA GLU A 147 25.94 -2.08 -14.64
C GLU A 147 24.43 -2.16 -14.31
N ASP A 148 23.69 -3.07 -14.94
CA ASP A 148 22.24 -3.22 -14.76
C ASP A 148 21.85 -3.73 -13.37
N TRP A 149 20.84 -3.10 -12.74
CA TRP A 149 20.30 -3.50 -11.44
C TRP A 149 18.83 -3.93 -11.50
N GLY A 150 17.95 -3.13 -12.12
CA GLY A 150 16.55 -3.53 -12.34
C GLY A 150 15.52 -2.39 -12.42
N LEU A 151 14.28 -2.76 -12.73
CA LEU A 151 13.11 -1.89 -12.81
C LEU A 151 12.51 -1.65 -11.42
N TYR A 152 12.44 -0.41 -10.97
CA TYR A 152 11.87 0.00 -9.69
C TYR A 152 10.74 1.02 -9.91
N LEU A 153 9.89 1.20 -8.89
CA LEU A 153 8.97 2.34 -8.83
C LEU A 153 9.61 3.48 -8.03
N ALA A 154 9.84 4.62 -8.66
CA ALA A 154 10.13 5.87 -7.97
C ALA A 154 8.84 6.40 -7.35
N VAL A 155 8.89 6.76 -6.07
CA VAL A 155 7.78 7.32 -5.30
C VAL A 155 8.28 8.54 -4.53
N GLU A 156 7.55 9.64 -4.62
CA GLU A 156 7.78 10.87 -3.85
C GLU A 156 7.77 10.60 -2.33
N GLY A 157 8.71 11.20 -1.59
CA GLY A 157 8.68 11.15 -0.13
C GLY A 157 7.56 12.03 0.44
N ILE A 158 6.70 11.47 1.30
CA ILE A 158 5.67 12.21 2.06
C ILE A 158 6.35 12.99 3.19
N GLU A 159 6.99 14.09 2.79
CA GLU A 159 7.94 14.92 3.54
C GLU A 159 7.82 16.37 3.03
N ASP A 160 8.79 17.26 3.33
CA ASP A 160 8.73 18.71 3.02
C ASP A 160 8.34 19.07 1.59
N SER A 161 8.88 18.37 0.57
CA SER A 161 8.56 18.68 -0.83
C SER A 161 7.11 18.29 -1.19
N PHE A 162 6.64 17.12 -0.76
CA PHE A 162 5.24 16.72 -0.90
C PHE A 162 4.30 17.75 -0.24
N LEU A 163 4.59 18.14 1.01
CA LEU A 163 3.79 19.14 1.73
C LEU A 163 3.77 20.48 0.98
N GLN A 164 4.92 20.91 0.43
CA GLN A 164 4.99 22.13 -0.37
C GLN A 164 4.23 22.03 -1.70
N ARG A 165 4.17 20.84 -2.32
CA ARG A 165 3.45 20.58 -3.57
C ARG A 165 1.94 20.66 -3.38
N SER A 166 1.44 19.97 -2.36
CA SER A 166 0.01 19.81 -2.08
C SER A 166 -0.57 21.02 -1.34
N TYR A 167 0.07 21.47 -0.26
CA TYR A 167 -0.48 22.49 0.65
C TYR A 167 0.18 23.87 0.52
N GLY A 168 1.27 23.99 -0.23
CA GLY A 168 1.99 25.25 -0.46
C GLY A 168 2.97 25.60 0.65
N ASN A 169 3.22 26.90 0.90
CA ASN A 169 4.23 27.34 1.88
C ASN A 169 3.70 27.44 3.32
N ASP A 170 2.41 27.23 3.52
CA ASP A 170 1.70 27.38 4.79
C ASP A 170 1.12 26.01 5.13
N VAL A 171 2.02 25.09 5.47
CA VAL A 171 1.72 23.67 5.70
C VAL A 171 1.24 23.45 7.14
N GLY A 172 0.35 22.48 7.32
CA GLY A 172 0.02 21.92 8.62
C GLY A 172 1.05 20.86 9.07
N GLU A 173 0.66 20.10 10.09
CA GLU A 173 1.46 19.03 10.66
C GLU A 173 1.23 17.71 9.93
N LEU A 174 2.27 16.88 9.89
CA LEU A 174 2.26 15.58 9.20
C LEU A 174 2.70 14.47 10.14
N TYR A 175 1.86 13.45 10.28
CA TYR A 175 2.10 12.29 11.12
C TYR A 175 2.10 11.01 10.27
N LYS A 176 2.93 10.04 10.66
CA LYS A 176 2.82 8.65 10.15
C LYS A 176 2.48 7.73 11.33
N PRO A 177 1.20 7.59 11.74
CA PRO A 177 0.83 6.71 12.84
C PRO A 177 1.33 5.28 12.57
N ASP A 178 2.19 4.79 13.46
CA ASP A 178 2.97 3.57 13.24
C ASP A 178 3.35 3.00 14.61
N SER A 179 2.83 1.82 14.97
CA SER A 179 3.06 1.26 16.30
C SER A 179 4.55 0.94 16.55
N GLN A 180 5.07 1.29 17.73
CA GLN A 180 6.47 1.05 18.09
C GLN A 180 6.86 -0.46 18.01
N SER A 181 5.90 -1.36 18.22
CA SER A 181 6.03 -2.82 18.05
C SER A 181 6.27 -3.26 16.60
N MET A 182 5.80 -2.48 15.63
CA MET A 182 5.96 -2.70 14.19
C MET A 182 7.18 -1.95 13.62
N GLY A 183 7.96 -1.29 14.48
CA GLY A 183 9.13 -0.49 14.09
C GLY A 183 8.82 0.99 13.80
N GLY A 184 7.63 1.47 14.18
CA GLY A 184 7.23 2.86 14.08
C GLY A 184 7.93 3.75 15.10
N GLY A 185 9.03 4.39 14.68
CA GLY A 185 9.63 5.52 15.39
C GLY A 185 10.70 6.20 14.53
N ARG A 186 11.41 7.19 15.09
CA ARG A 186 12.70 7.66 14.53
C ARG A 186 13.80 6.56 14.52
N GLY A 187 13.48 5.36 15.02
CA GLY A 187 14.31 4.15 14.99
C GLY A 187 13.72 3.05 14.09
N ASN A 188 13.70 3.29 12.77
CA ASN A 188 13.90 2.31 11.70
C ASN A 188 13.63 0.82 12.02
N GLY A 189 12.36 0.38 12.07
CA GLY A 189 11.92 -0.97 11.67
C GLY A 189 12.31 -2.20 12.53
N GLY A 190 13.43 -2.18 13.26
CA GLY A 190 14.18 -3.38 13.65
C GLY A 190 13.58 -4.27 14.74
N ASN A 191 12.44 -3.91 15.33
CA ASN A 191 11.80 -4.67 16.42
C ASN A 191 10.66 -5.59 15.97
N PHE A 192 10.15 -5.45 14.74
CA PHE A 192 9.01 -6.25 14.29
C PHE A 192 9.38 -7.69 13.93
N LYS A 193 8.51 -8.64 14.29
CA LYS A 193 8.66 -10.06 13.96
C LYS A 193 7.37 -10.64 13.38
N MET A 194 7.31 -10.71 12.05
CA MET A 194 6.20 -11.31 11.30
C MET A 194 5.81 -12.72 11.80
N SER A 195 6.78 -13.53 12.24
CA SER A 195 6.53 -14.90 12.72
C SER A 195 5.77 -14.97 14.05
N GLU A 196 5.87 -13.94 14.89
CA GLU A 196 5.13 -13.87 16.15
C GLU A 196 3.70 -13.37 15.88
N PHE A 197 3.55 -12.36 15.01
CA PHE A 197 2.24 -11.86 14.53
C PHE A 197 1.37 -12.95 13.87
N ASN A 198 1.93 -13.70 12.91
CA ASN A 198 1.20 -14.76 12.22
C ASN A 198 0.69 -15.85 13.19
N ALA A 199 1.48 -16.18 14.22
CA ALA A 199 1.13 -17.22 15.19
C ALA A 199 0.03 -16.77 16.18
N GLU A 200 -0.09 -15.46 16.44
CA GLU A 200 -1.20 -14.90 17.22
C GLU A 200 -2.51 -14.92 16.42
N GLN A 201 -2.45 -14.59 15.12
CA GLN A 201 -3.63 -14.54 14.25
C GLN A 201 -4.20 -15.94 13.94
N ASP A 202 -3.35 -16.94 13.67
CA ASP A 202 -3.75 -18.36 13.55
C ASP A 202 -4.41 -18.89 14.85
N GLY A 203 -4.14 -18.27 15.99
CA GLY A 203 -4.76 -18.60 17.28
C GLY A 203 -6.18 -18.04 17.48
N GLN A 204 -6.64 -17.10 16.64
CA GLN A 204 -7.95 -16.44 16.76
C GLN A 204 -9.02 -16.98 15.80
N THR A 205 -8.68 -17.81 14.80
CA THR A 205 -9.63 -18.24 13.75
C THR A 205 -10.67 -19.28 14.17
N ASP A 206 -10.58 -19.87 15.37
CA ASP A 206 -11.49 -20.91 15.87
C ASP A 206 -12.66 -20.37 16.72
N THR A 207 -13.48 -19.46 16.16
CA THR A 207 -14.79 -19.09 16.75
C THR A 207 -15.95 -19.01 15.73
N ALA A 208 -16.04 -20.02 14.86
CA ALA A 208 -17.29 -20.29 14.15
C ALA A 208 -18.33 -20.93 15.10
N ASP A 209 -19.27 -20.13 15.59
CA ASP A 209 -20.40 -20.60 16.40
C ASP A 209 -21.23 -21.63 15.63
N SER A 210 -21.29 -22.86 16.13
CA SER A 210 -22.05 -23.96 15.55
C SER A 210 -22.95 -24.60 16.60
N THR A 211 -24.04 -23.92 16.93
CA THR A 211 -25.14 -24.52 17.71
C THR A 211 -25.84 -25.63 16.92
N GLN A 212 -25.32 -26.87 17.01
CA GLN A 212 -26.12 -28.07 16.77
C GLN A 212 -26.13 -29.00 17.99
N SER A 213 -27.33 -29.16 18.54
CA SER A 213 -27.62 -30.11 19.61
C SER A 213 -27.49 -31.54 19.11
N SER A 214 -26.57 -32.32 19.69
CA SER A 214 -26.63 -33.78 19.64
C SER A 214 -26.26 -34.41 20.99
N THR A 215 -27.28 -34.87 21.70
CA THR A 215 -27.14 -35.61 22.95
C THR A 215 -26.64 -37.03 22.70
N SER A 216 -25.41 -37.38 23.13
CA SER A 216 -25.08 -38.69 23.77
C SER A 216 -23.58 -38.88 24.04
N GLY A 217 -23.24 -39.62 25.11
CA GLY A 217 -21.87 -40.10 25.37
C GLY A 217 -21.23 -39.50 26.63
N GLN A 218 -21.31 -40.20 27.76
CA GLN A 218 -20.64 -39.77 29.00
C GLN A 218 -19.11 -39.95 28.95
N PRO A 219 -18.33 -39.03 29.55
CA PRO A 219 -17.00 -39.32 30.05
C PRO A 219 -17.06 -40.10 31.37
N GLN A 220 -16.20 -41.10 31.49
CA GLN A 220 -16.11 -41.98 32.66
C GLN A 220 -15.31 -41.28 33.78
N GLY A 221 -15.93 -41.07 34.95
CA GLY A 221 -15.35 -40.24 36.01
C GLY A 221 -14.24 -40.90 36.83
N ASN A 222 -13.52 -40.08 37.58
CA ASN A 222 -12.66 -40.52 38.70
C ASN A 222 -12.67 -39.45 39.81
N LEU A 223 -13.29 -39.77 40.94
CA LEU A 223 -13.28 -38.97 42.18
C LEU A 223 -13.02 -39.89 43.38
N PRO A 224 -12.05 -39.59 44.26
CA PRO A 224 -11.86 -40.32 45.50
C PRO A 224 -12.67 -39.74 46.67
N SER A 225 -13.71 -40.47 47.05
CA SER A 225 -14.23 -40.73 48.41
C SER A 225 -13.69 -39.94 49.63
N LYS A 226 -14.61 -39.36 50.44
CA LYS A 226 -15.01 -39.80 51.82
C LYS A 226 -16.21 -38.95 52.38
N PRO A 227 -16.80 -39.19 53.58
CA PRO A 227 -18.22 -39.63 53.60
C PRO A 227 -19.14 -38.97 54.67
N ASP A 228 -20.40 -39.45 54.71
CA ASP A 228 -21.37 -39.55 55.83
C ASP A 228 -21.71 -38.30 56.70
N GLY A 229 -23.00 -37.96 56.83
CA GLY A 229 -23.41 -36.81 57.67
C GLY A 229 -24.88 -36.47 57.96
N ASP A 230 -25.83 -37.43 57.90
CA ASP A 230 -27.13 -37.40 58.62
C ASP A 230 -28.28 -36.44 58.19
N SER A 231 -29.47 -36.66 58.78
CA SER A 231 -30.81 -36.37 58.25
C SER A 231 -31.62 -35.21 58.87
N ASP A 232 -32.55 -34.61 58.10
CA ASP A 232 -34.03 -34.57 58.32
C ASP A 232 -34.69 -33.79 57.14
N ASN A 233 -35.71 -34.27 56.42
CA ASN A 233 -37.15 -34.34 56.77
C ASN A 233 -37.76 -32.93 56.97
N THR A 234 -38.69 -32.42 56.15
CA THR A 234 -40.03 -32.96 55.85
C THR A 234 -40.67 -32.38 54.57
N GLN A 235 -41.58 -33.14 53.95
CA GLN A 235 -42.95 -32.82 53.46
C GLN A 235 -43.34 -31.33 53.16
N GLN A 236 -44.19 -30.98 52.17
CA GLN A 236 -45.21 -31.75 51.42
C GLN A 236 -45.78 -30.96 50.20
N THR A 237 -46.14 -31.65 49.10
CA THR A 237 -47.38 -31.55 48.24
C THR A 237 -48.03 -30.17 47.89
N THR A 238 -48.70 -29.92 46.75
CA THR A 238 -49.10 -30.70 45.53
C THR A 238 -49.76 -29.76 44.49
N ASP A 239 -49.65 -30.13 43.21
CA ASP A 239 -50.65 -30.14 42.11
C ASP A 239 -51.59 -28.96 41.77
N GLY A 240 -51.92 -28.89 40.45
CA GLY A 240 -53.10 -28.20 39.89
C GLY A 240 -52.77 -26.90 39.15
N GLN A 241 -52.34 -26.87 37.88
CA GLN A 241 -52.95 -27.40 36.64
C GLN A 241 -54.18 -26.58 36.15
N THR A 242 -54.29 -26.45 34.82
CA THR A 242 -55.31 -25.73 34.01
C THR A 242 -55.10 -24.21 33.89
N ASN A 243 -55.08 -23.51 32.74
CA ASN A 243 -55.35 -23.71 31.29
C ASN A 243 -56.45 -22.72 30.82
N SER A 244 -56.15 -21.94 29.77
CA SER A 244 -57.09 -21.07 29.01
C SER A 244 -57.63 -19.82 29.75
N THR A 245 -58.00 -18.70 29.12
CA THR A 245 -58.25 -18.41 27.68
C THR A 245 -58.03 -16.91 27.35
N ALA A 246 -57.99 -16.62 26.05
CA ALA A 246 -57.83 -15.34 25.36
C ALA A 246 -58.88 -14.22 25.63
N ASP A 247 -58.73 -13.14 24.83
CA ASP A 247 -59.67 -12.04 24.53
C ASP A 247 -59.76 -10.87 25.54
N SER A 248 -59.86 -9.58 25.15
CA SER A 248 -59.54 -8.89 23.87
C SER A 248 -59.67 -7.36 24.00
N THR A 249 -59.31 -6.63 22.93
CA THR A 249 -59.85 -5.32 22.49
C THR A 249 -59.59 -4.03 23.31
N GLN A 250 -58.98 -3.05 22.62
CA GLN A 250 -59.39 -1.62 22.47
C GLN A 250 -59.48 -0.72 23.73
N SER A 251 -59.28 0.61 23.66
CA SER A 251 -58.71 1.55 22.67
C SER A 251 -58.66 2.95 23.33
N THR A 252 -58.01 3.94 22.71
CA THR A 252 -58.08 5.40 23.02
C THR A 252 -57.47 5.87 24.35
N THR A 253 -57.01 7.12 24.55
CA THR A 253 -56.50 8.21 23.68
C THR A 253 -55.86 9.28 24.59
N SER A 254 -54.83 9.98 24.10
CA SER A 254 -54.29 11.29 24.58
C SER A 254 -53.76 11.43 26.01
N GLY A 255 -52.55 11.99 26.12
CA GLY A 255 -52.04 12.62 27.35
C GLY A 255 -50.53 12.79 27.39
N GLN A 256 -49.98 13.89 26.85
CA GLN A 256 -48.70 14.41 27.34
C GLN A 256 -48.87 14.93 28.77
N PRO A 257 -47.87 14.75 29.63
CA PRO A 257 -47.05 15.91 29.99
C PRO A 257 -45.54 15.62 30.10
N GLN A 258 -44.74 16.67 30.05
CA GLN A 258 -43.30 16.66 30.36
C GLN A 258 -43.04 16.22 31.81
N SER A 259 -41.97 15.46 32.03
CA SER A 259 -41.17 15.54 33.27
C SER A 259 -39.72 15.10 33.05
N ASN A 260 -38.81 15.70 33.82
CA ASN A 260 -37.34 15.58 33.74
C ASN A 260 -36.79 14.15 33.95
N PRO A 261 -35.55 13.86 33.52
CA PRO A 261 -34.94 12.54 33.61
C PRO A 261 -34.70 12.08 35.07
N PRO A 262 -34.81 10.78 35.39
CA PRO A 262 -34.45 10.25 36.70
C PRO A 262 -32.93 10.21 36.92
N SER A 263 -32.55 10.59 38.12
CA SER A 263 -31.19 10.58 38.67
C SER A 263 -30.54 9.18 38.74
N LYS A 264 -29.23 9.15 38.46
CA LYS A 264 -28.29 8.04 38.69
C LYS A 264 -28.25 7.61 40.18
N PRO A 265 -28.20 6.30 40.51
CA PRO A 265 -27.80 5.80 41.82
C PRO A 265 -26.30 5.48 41.88
N ASP A 266 -25.62 5.84 42.97
CA ASP A 266 -24.20 5.56 43.21
C ASP A 266 -23.98 4.34 44.14
N GLY A 267 -22.89 3.58 43.89
CA GLY A 267 -22.32 2.54 44.77
C GLY A 267 -22.98 1.15 44.68
N GLU A 268 -22.27 0.01 44.65
CA GLU A 268 -20.85 -0.29 44.92
C GLU A 268 -20.34 -1.45 44.02
N PRO A 269 -19.04 -1.80 44.01
CA PRO A 269 -18.39 -2.36 42.81
C PRO A 269 -18.54 -3.88 42.64
N GLY A 270 -19.03 -4.29 41.47
CA GLY A 270 -18.94 -5.66 40.96
C GLY A 270 -18.11 -5.69 39.69
N GLY A 271 -16.95 -6.34 39.72
CA GLY A 271 -16.07 -6.44 38.55
C GLY A 271 -16.68 -7.32 37.46
N ASN A 272 -16.79 -6.78 36.25
CA ASN A 272 -16.94 -7.57 35.03
C ASN A 272 -16.22 -6.86 33.89
N GLY A 273 -14.88 -7.03 33.85
CA GLY A 273 -14.11 -6.67 32.66
C GLY A 273 -14.55 -7.58 31.51
N GLY A 274 -15.27 -7.03 30.54
CA GLY A 274 -15.55 -7.72 29.29
C GLY A 274 -14.23 -7.94 28.56
N MET A 275 -13.85 -9.20 28.36
CA MET A 275 -12.61 -9.57 27.69
C MET A 275 -12.71 -9.20 26.20
N GLY A 276 -12.17 -8.04 25.84
CA GLY A 276 -11.91 -7.69 24.44
C GLY A 276 -10.85 -8.61 23.86
N GLY A 277 -11.24 -9.45 22.91
CA GLY A 277 -10.35 -10.40 22.26
C GLY A 277 -9.58 -9.75 21.11
N GLY A 278 -8.42 -9.16 21.43
CA GLY A 278 -7.30 -8.90 20.52
C GLY A 278 -7.61 -8.26 19.15
N VAL A 279 -7.43 -6.94 19.07
CA VAL A 279 -7.08 -6.24 17.82
C VAL A 279 -5.65 -5.74 18.01
N ASN A 280 -4.71 -6.18 17.16
CA ASN A 280 -3.28 -5.83 17.26
C ASN A 280 -2.97 -4.47 16.58
N GLY A 281 -3.70 -3.44 17.00
CA GLY A 281 -3.45 -2.03 16.69
C GLY A 281 -3.70 -1.22 17.96
N SER A 282 -2.91 -0.18 18.19
CA SER A 282 -3.09 0.70 19.35
C SER A 282 -4.20 1.71 19.08
N ASP A 283 -4.89 2.16 20.15
CA ASP A 283 -6.00 3.12 20.06
C ASP A 283 -5.61 4.37 19.27
N ASP A 284 -4.40 4.91 19.50
CA ASP A 284 -3.89 6.09 18.81
C ASP A 284 -3.62 5.87 17.32
N VAL A 285 -3.01 4.75 16.93
CA VAL A 285 -2.86 4.39 15.50
C VAL A 285 -4.21 4.13 14.83
N SER A 286 -5.24 3.77 15.59
CA SER A 286 -6.63 3.67 15.13
C SER A 286 -7.34 5.03 15.04
N LEU A 287 -6.74 6.12 15.52
CA LEU A 287 -7.33 7.46 15.68
C LEU A 287 -8.50 7.49 16.70
N ILE A 288 -8.46 6.59 17.69
CA ILE A 288 -9.39 6.57 18.82
C ILE A 288 -8.94 7.61 19.85
N TYR A 289 -9.88 8.45 20.30
CA TYR A 289 -9.65 9.36 21.41
C TYR A 289 -9.77 8.59 22.75
N SER A 290 -8.68 8.52 23.51
CA SER A 290 -8.64 7.86 24.82
C SER A 290 -8.80 8.86 25.96
N ASP A 291 -7.95 9.89 26.00
CA ASP A 291 -7.97 10.99 26.97
C ASP A 291 -7.23 12.24 26.44
N ASP A 292 -7.01 13.24 27.30
CA ASP A 292 -6.32 14.49 26.96
C ASP A 292 -4.79 14.43 27.21
N GLU A 293 -4.19 13.25 27.46
CA GLU A 293 -2.77 13.11 27.83
C GLU A 293 -1.88 12.70 26.64
N TYR A 294 -0.75 13.40 26.40
CA TYR A 294 0.11 13.13 25.25
C TYR A 294 0.71 11.71 25.21
N SER A 295 0.86 11.07 26.38
CA SER A 295 1.38 9.69 26.47
C SER A 295 0.45 8.66 25.83
N SER A 296 -0.82 8.98 25.65
CA SER A 296 -1.82 8.11 25.03
C SER A 296 -1.69 8.04 23.50
N TYR A 297 -0.93 8.96 22.89
CA TYR A 297 -0.80 9.15 21.44
C TYR A 297 0.65 9.07 20.93
N GLN A 298 1.52 8.32 21.62
CA GLN A 298 2.95 8.24 21.31
C GLN A 298 3.24 7.67 19.91
N ASN A 299 2.44 6.73 19.40
CA ASN A 299 2.67 6.16 18.06
C ASN A 299 2.33 7.17 16.95
N ILE A 300 1.55 8.21 17.24
CA ILE A 300 1.35 9.38 16.37
C ILE A 300 2.51 10.37 16.54
N PHE A 301 2.74 10.85 17.77
CA PHE A 301 3.63 11.98 18.04
C PHE A 301 5.13 11.66 17.87
N ASP A 302 5.59 10.46 18.24
CA ASP A 302 6.99 10.05 18.04
C ASP A 302 7.30 9.76 16.55
N ASN A 303 6.26 9.65 15.72
CA ASN A 303 6.35 9.41 14.28
C ASN A 303 5.99 10.63 13.40
N ALA A 304 5.79 11.81 14.01
CA ALA A 304 5.65 13.07 13.30
C ALA A 304 6.82 13.30 12.32
N LYS A 305 6.49 13.83 11.14
CA LYS A 305 7.45 14.22 10.09
C LYS A 305 7.79 15.71 10.14
N THR A 306 6.87 16.52 10.65
CA THR A 306 7.09 17.92 10.99
C THR A 306 7.54 18.08 12.45
N ASP A 307 8.11 19.25 12.78
CA ASP A 307 8.55 19.59 14.14
C ASP A 307 7.39 20.12 15.00
N ILE A 308 6.58 19.18 15.53
CA ILE A 308 5.36 19.47 16.29
C ILE A 308 5.62 20.14 17.66
N SER A 309 4.78 21.13 18.00
CA SER A 309 4.72 21.76 19.32
C SER A 309 3.64 21.13 20.22
N ASP A 310 3.64 21.48 21.50
CA ASP A 310 2.59 21.05 22.45
C ASP A 310 1.20 21.61 22.06
N SER A 311 1.12 22.81 21.46
CA SER A 311 -0.14 23.35 20.93
C SER A 311 -0.67 22.60 19.72
N ASP A 312 0.18 21.89 18.97
CA ASP A 312 -0.26 21.04 17.85
C ASP A 312 -0.80 19.70 18.36
N LYS A 313 -0.18 19.16 19.42
CA LYS A 313 -0.69 17.98 20.13
C LYS A 313 -2.06 18.26 20.77
N ASP A 314 -2.19 19.39 21.47
CA ASP A 314 -3.46 19.83 22.06
C ASP A 314 -4.57 19.95 20.98
N ARG A 315 -4.21 20.50 19.81
CA ARG A 315 -5.12 20.67 18.66
C ARG A 315 -5.54 19.33 18.07
N LEU A 316 -4.60 18.44 17.76
CA LEU A 316 -4.91 17.12 17.22
C LEU A 316 -5.79 16.30 18.18
N ILE A 317 -5.48 16.30 19.49
CA ILE A 317 -6.28 15.58 20.50
C ILE A 317 -7.70 16.13 20.55
N ALA A 318 -7.89 17.45 20.47
CA ALA A 318 -9.21 18.06 20.40
C ALA A 318 -9.99 17.67 19.12
N SER A 319 -9.30 17.54 17.98
CA SER A 319 -9.90 17.07 16.72
C SER A 319 -10.27 15.59 16.77
N LEU A 320 -9.41 14.72 17.32
CA LEU A 320 -9.71 13.30 17.55
C LEU A 320 -10.92 13.13 18.48
N LYS A 321 -11.03 13.94 19.53
CA LYS A 321 -12.17 13.96 20.46
C LYS A 321 -13.48 14.29 19.76
N LYS A 322 -13.48 15.32 18.91
CA LYS A 322 -14.63 15.71 18.09
C LYS A 322 -15.02 14.61 17.10
N LEU A 323 -14.04 14.07 16.37
CA LEU A 323 -14.21 12.96 15.43
C LEU A 323 -14.89 11.75 16.09
N ASN A 324 -14.36 11.29 17.23
CA ASN A 324 -14.88 10.13 17.95
C ASN A 324 -16.28 10.37 18.55
N ASN A 325 -16.67 11.62 18.81
CA ASN A 325 -18.02 11.98 19.25
C ASN A 325 -19.02 12.26 18.10
N ASN A 326 -18.56 12.27 16.84
CA ASN A 326 -19.29 12.80 15.68
C ASN A 326 -19.75 14.27 15.85
N GLU A 327 -18.90 15.10 16.48
CA GLU A 327 -19.16 16.52 16.75
C GLU A 327 -18.47 17.41 15.71
N ASP A 328 -19.24 18.25 15.00
CA ASP A 328 -18.76 19.24 14.02
C ASP A 328 -17.76 18.65 12.99
N ILE A 329 -18.07 17.50 12.40
CA ILE A 329 -17.14 16.74 11.52
C ILE A 329 -16.44 17.61 10.46
N SER A 330 -17.16 18.51 9.77
CA SER A 330 -16.58 19.39 8.75
C SER A 330 -15.58 20.43 9.27
N ASP A 331 -15.53 20.68 10.58
CA ASP A 331 -14.51 21.53 11.21
C ASP A 331 -13.20 20.74 11.49
N VAL A 332 -13.25 19.40 11.51
CA VAL A 332 -12.14 18.53 11.95
C VAL A 332 -11.70 17.49 10.94
N VAL A 333 -12.43 17.32 9.84
CA VAL A 333 -12.10 16.44 8.70
C VAL A 333 -12.27 17.22 7.40
N ASP A 334 -11.37 17.05 6.43
CA ASP A 334 -11.68 17.40 5.04
C ASP A 334 -12.62 16.33 4.48
N VAL A 335 -13.93 16.61 4.56
CA VAL A 335 -15.01 15.66 4.27
C VAL A 335 -14.89 15.09 2.86
N GLU A 336 -14.70 15.93 1.85
CA GLU A 336 -14.67 15.49 0.45
C GLU A 336 -13.38 14.70 0.18
N GLU A 337 -12.21 15.17 0.65
CA GLU A 337 -10.94 14.46 0.43
C GLU A 337 -10.93 13.09 1.13
N VAL A 338 -11.40 13.00 2.38
CA VAL A 338 -11.40 11.73 3.13
C VAL A 338 -12.44 10.74 2.58
N ILE A 339 -13.59 11.20 2.10
CA ILE A 339 -14.52 10.31 1.38
C ILE A 339 -13.88 9.82 0.07
N ARG A 340 -13.22 10.69 -0.69
CA ARG A 340 -12.47 10.30 -1.91
C ARG A 340 -11.36 9.30 -1.62
N TYR A 341 -10.64 9.45 -0.49
CA TYR A 341 -9.67 8.46 0.00
C TYR A 341 -10.33 7.09 0.22
N PHE A 342 -11.44 7.04 0.97
CA PHE A 342 -12.10 5.78 1.27
C PHE A 342 -12.75 5.10 0.06
N VAL A 343 -13.29 5.85 -0.91
CA VAL A 343 -13.77 5.29 -2.18
C VAL A 343 -12.68 4.48 -2.87
N VAL A 344 -11.49 5.06 -3.07
CA VAL A 344 -10.39 4.35 -3.74
C VAL A 344 -9.81 3.25 -2.85
N HIS A 345 -9.62 3.50 -1.56
CA HIS A 345 -9.09 2.52 -0.59
C HIS A 345 -9.95 1.26 -0.49
N ASN A 346 -11.28 1.43 -0.43
CA ASN A 346 -12.25 0.34 -0.31
C ASN A 346 -12.49 -0.36 -1.67
N PHE A 347 -12.28 0.34 -2.79
CA PHE A 347 -12.22 -0.30 -4.11
C PHE A 347 -11.04 -1.28 -4.18
N VAL A 348 -9.84 -0.84 -3.80
CA VAL A 348 -8.60 -1.64 -3.91
C VAL A 348 -8.40 -2.65 -2.77
N CYS A 349 -9.26 -2.70 -1.75
CA CYS A 349 -9.18 -3.67 -0.65
C CYS A 349 -7.78 -3.80 -0.02
N ASN A 350 -7.14 -2.69 0.36
CA ASN A 350 -5.82 -2.70 0.99
C ASN A 350 -5.92 -2.97 2.51
N PHE A 351 -5.92 -4.24 2.88
CA PHE A 351 -5.96 -4.67 4.30
C PHE A 351 -4.60 -4.63 5.02
N ASP A 352 -3.51 -4.19 4.37
CA ASP A 352 -2.25 -3.83 5.05
C ASP A 352 -2.24 -2.34 5.45
N SER A 353 -3.42 -1.72 5.60
CA SER A 353 -3.56 -0.29 5.88
C SER A 353 -4.72 -0.03 6.87
N TYR A 354 -5.28 1.18 6.94
CA TYR A 354 -6.17 1.64 8.03
C TYR A 354 -7.42 0.75 8.25
N THR A 355 -8.08 0.28 7.20
CA THR A 355 -9.25 -0.63 7.32
C THR A 355 -8.87 -2.08 7.67
N GLY A 356 -7.58 -2.41 7.68
CA GLY A 356 -7.05 -3.73 7.98
C GLY A 356 -6.93 -4.04 9.48
N SER A 357 -6.41 -5.24 9.78
CA SER A 357 -6.22 -5.70 11.16
C SER A 357 -4.95 -5.16 11.82
N MET A 358 -3.94 -4.79 11.01
CA MET A 358 -2.72 -4.15 11.51
C MET A 358 -2.93 -2.66 11.79
N ILE A 359 -3.69 -1.96 10.92
CA ILE A 359 -3.93 -0.51 11.01
C ILE A 359 -2.60 0.26 10.85
N HIS A 360 -1.98 0.19 9.68
CA HIS A 360 -0.70 0.85 9.37
C HIS A 360 -0.79 1.59 8.01
N ASN A 361 0.34 2.00 7.43
CA ASN A 361 0.46 2.40 6.02
C ASN A 361 -0.56 3.47 5.58
N TYR A 362 -0.61 4.55 6.35
CA TYR A 362 -1.21 5.83 5.98
C TYR A 362 -0.41 6.96 6.65
N TYR A 363 -0.54 8.18 6.14
CA TYR A 363 -0.17 9.39 6.88
C TYR A 363 -1.44 10.17 7.22
N LEU A 364 -1.40 10.85 8.35
CA LEU A 364 -2.41 11.81 8.77
C LEU A 364 -1.83 13.21 8.58
N TYR A 365 -2.48 14.02 7.77
CA TYR A 365 -2.21 15.46 7.68
C TYR A 365 -3.21 16.21 8.55
N GLU A 366 -2.76 17.25 9.25
CA GLU A 366 -3.62 18.09 10.10
C GLU A 366 -3.27 19.57 9.91
N LYS A 367 -4.26 20.42 9.63
CA LYS A 367 -4.08 21.87 9.61
C LYS A 367 -5.25 22.59 10.27
N ASP A 368 -4.93 23.50 11.19
CA ASP A 368 -5.89 24.37 11.91
C ASP A 368 -7.03 23.60 12.64
N GLY A 369 -6.85 22.29 12.88
CA GLY A 369 -7.80 21.36 13.48
C GLY A 369 -8.41 20.37 12.48
N GLN A 370 -8.30 20.62 11.18
CA GLN A 370 -8.87 19.80 10.12
C GLN A 370 -7.89 18.72 9.65
N MET A 371 -8.35 17.47 9.58
CA MET A 371 -7.54 16.29 9.25
C MET A 371 -7.87 15.71 7.86
N SER A 372 -6.86 15.19 7.16
CA SER A 372 -7.04 14.34 5.98
C SER A 372 -6.04 13.18 5.92
N MET A 373 -6.28 12.22 5.01
CA MET A 373 -5.51 10.97 4.90
C MET A 373 -4.72 10.88 3.59
N ILE A 374 -3.44 10.54 3.70
CA ILE A 374 -2.54 10.36 2.55
C ILE A 374 -2.15 8.87 2.44
N PRO A 375 -2.26 8.24 1.24
CA PRO A 375 -1.97 6.82 1.04
C PRO A 375 -0.47 6.52 1.05
N TRP A 376 -0.08 5.36 1.58
CA TRP A 376 1.30 4.86 1.59
C TRP A 376 1.35 3.32 1.59
N ASP A 377 2.40 2.71 1.01
CA ASP A 377 2.63 1.25 0.87
C ASP A 377 1.38 0.45 0.44
N TYR A 378 1.06 0.52 -0.86
CA TYR A 378 -0.09 -0.17 -1.48
C TYR A 378 0.33 -1.41 -2.29
N ASN A 379 1.57 -1.91 -2.13
CA ASN A 379 2.05 -3.14 -2.77
C ASN A 379 1.24 -4.40 -2.38
N LEU A 380 0.51 -4.38 -1.27
CA LEU A 380 -0.39 -5.45 -0.81
C LEU A 380 -1.88 -5.13 -1.01
N ALA A 381 -2.21 -4.11 -1.80
CA ALA A 381 -3.56 -3.87 -2.29
C ALA A 381 -4.06 -5.02 -3.21
N PHE A 382 -5.33 -4.90 -3.61
CA PHE A 382 -6.12 -5.87 -4.39
C PHE A 382 -6.23 -7.24 -3.70
N GLY A 383 -6.33 -7.23 -2.37
CA GLY A 383 -6.31 -8.45 -1.56
C GLY A 383 -4.94 -9.13 -1.46
N GLY A 384 -3.83 -8.39 -1.63
CA GLY A 384 -2.47 -8.92 -1.50
C GLY A 384 -2.06 -9.30 -0.07
N PHE A 385 -2.68 -8.67 0.94
CA PHE A 385 -2.45 -8.94 2.36
C PHE A 385 -3.09 -10.25 2.85
N GLN A 386 -2.73 -10.70 4.05
CA GLN A 386 -3.04 -12.02 4.61
C GLN A 386 -4.56 -12.35 4.65
N GLY A 387 -4.90 -13.64 4.60
CA GLY A 387 -6.27 -14.15 4.69
C GLY A 387 -7.14 -14.01 3.42
N ALA A 388 -6.75 -13.14 2.49
CA ALA A 388 -7.47 -12.82 1.26
C ALA A 388 -7.31 -13.90 0.15
N GLN A 389 -7.83 -15.11 0.37
CA GLN A 389 -7.73 -16.22 -0.60
C GLN A 389 -8.97 -16.43 -1.46
N ASN A 390 -10.13 -15.91 -1.07
CA ASN A 390 -11.37 -16.07 -1.82
C ASN A 390 -11.59 -14.86 -2.73
N ALA A 391 -11.29 -15.01 -4.03
CA ALA A 391 -11.46 -13.96 -5.03
C ALA A 391 -12.90 -13.42 -5.07
N SER A 392 -13.90 -14.30 -5.03
CA SER A 392 -15.32 -13.92 -5.00
C SER A 392 -15.64 -13.05 -3.77
N ALA A 393 -15.07 -13.34 -2.60
CA ALA A 393 -15.29 -12.53 -1.39
C ALA A 393 -14.63 -11.14 -1.48
N LEU A 394 -13.46 -11.03 -2.12
CA LEU A 394 -12.76 -9.75 -2.31
C LEU A 394 -13.41 -8.87 -3.38
N VAL A 395 -13.84 -9.49 -4.49
CA VAL A 395 -14.63 -8.85 -5.53
C VAL A 395 -15.92 -8.25 -4.95
N ASN A 396 -16.61 -8.99 -4.08
CA ASN A 396 -17.84 -8.51 -3.45
C ASN A 396 -17.64 -7.74 -2.14
N TYR A 397 -16.40 -7.48 -1.69
CA TYR A 397 -16.15 -6.93 -0.36
C TYR A 397 -17.02 -5.69 -0.04
N PRO A 398 -17.78 -5.69 1.07
CA PRO A 398 -18.89 -4.77 1.29
C PRO A 398 -18.43 -3.31 1.43
N ILE A 399 -19.03 -2.40 0.67
CA ILE A 399 -18.67 -0.98 0.68
C ILE A 399 -19.14 -0.22 1.92
N ASP A 400 -20.18 -0.70 2.63
CA ASP A 400 -20.78 -0.04 3.81
C ASP A 400 -20.32 -0.65 5.15
N THR A 401 -19.60 -1.76 5.10
CA THR A 401 -18.86 -2.30 6.25
C THR A 401 -17.42 -2.70 5.87
N PRO A 402 -16.61 -1.78 5.31
CA PRO A 402 -15.33 -2.13 4.67
C PRO A 402 -14.18 -2.21 5.70
N VAL A 403 -14.31 -3.07 6.72
CA VAL A 403 -13.28 -3.24 7.77
C VAL A 403 -12.93 -4.72 7.95
N SER A 404 -11.63 -5.03 7.91
CA SER A 404 -11.07 -6.37 8.12
C SER A 404 -10.38 -6.44 9.47
N GLY A 405 -10.71 -7.44 10.29
CA GLY A 405 -10.16 -7.60 11.65
C GLY A 405 -10.65 -6.54 12.65
N GLY A 406 -11.85 -5.97 12.44
CA GLY A 406 -12.47 -4.98 13.32
C GLY A 406 -13.92 -4.69 12.91
N THR A 407 -14.49 -3.61 13.41
CA THR A 407 -15.79 -3.06 13.00
C THR A 407 -15.63 -1.62 12.49
N VAL A 408 -16.65 -1.09 11.80
CA VAL A 408 -16.70 0.33 11.38
C VAL A 408 -16.45 1.27 12.56
N ASP A 409 -17.15 1.08 13.68
CA ASP A 409 -16.99 1.87 14.92
C ASP A 409 -15.56 1.87 15.48
N SER A 410 -14.77 0.82 15.20
CA SER A 410 -13.35 0.74 15.61
C SER A 410 -12.39 1.48 14.67
N ARG A 411 -12.91 2.26 13.71
CA ARG A 411 -12.16 3.09 12.76
C ARG A 411 -12.78 4.50 12.69
N PRO A 412 -12.57 5.37 13.70
CA PRO A 412 -13.22 6.69 13.77
C PRO A 412 -13.15 7.53 12.50
N MET A 413 -12.05 7.50 11.75
CA MET A 413 -11.90 8.26 10.49
C MET A 413 -12.74 7.71 9.32
N LEU A 414 -13.23 6.47 9.42
CA LEU A 414 -14.22 5.88 8.51
C LEU A 414 -15.65 5.97 9.10
N ALA A 415 -15.79 5.81 10.42
CA ALA A 415 -17.08 5.62 11.09
C ALA A 415 -18.05 6.78 10.92
N TRP A 416 -17.54 8.03 10.87
CA TRP A 416 -18.39 9.22 10.73
C TRP A 416 -19.19 9.26 9.42
N ILE A 417 -18.68 8.61 8.36
CA ILE A 417 -19.37 8.49 7.06
C ILE A 417 -20.68 7.72 7.26
N PHE A 418 -20.60 6.55 7.92
CA PHE A 418 -21.73 5.64 8.14
C PHE A 418 -22.58 6.00 9.38
N ALA A 419 -22.14 6.96 10.19
CA ALA A 419 -22.91 7.52 11.30
C ALA A 419 -23.94 8.58 10.85
N SER A 420 -23.92 9.00 9.58
CA SER A 420 -24.79 10.01 9.00
C SER A 420 -25.33 9.57 7.63
N ASP A 421 -26.66 9.57 7.47
CA ASP A 421 -27.31 9.29 6.18
C ASP A 421 -26.78 10.25 5.07
N GLU A 422 -26.49 11.50 5.42
CA GLU A 422 -25.99 12.55 4.50
C GLU A 422 -24.57 12.23 3.98
N TYR A 423 -23.66 11.81 4.86
CA TYR A 423 -22.29 11.44 4.46
C TYR A 423 -22.22 10.05 3.81
N THR A 424 -23.15 9.15 4.15
CA THR A 424 -23.29 7.87 3.44
C THR A 424 -23.77 8.09 2.00
N GLU A 425 -24.75 8.99 1.78
CA GLU A 425 -25.20 9.39 0.44
C GLU A 425 -24.06 10.05 -0.35
N GLU A 426 -23.28 10.97 0.25
CA GLU A 426 -22.09 11.58 -0.38
C GLU A 426 -21.01 10.55 -0.74
N TYR A 427 -20.74 9.57 0.12
CA TYR A 427 -19.83 8.45 -0.17
C TYR A 427 -20.34 7.59 -1.33
N HIS A 428 -21.63 7.28 -1.41
CA HIS A 428 -22.22 6.53 -2.53
C HIS A 428 -22.21 7.33 -3.84
N GLU A 429 -22.49 8.64 -3.80
CA GLU A 429 -22.38 9.52 -4.97
C GLU A 429 -20.93 9.59 -5.49
N LEU A 430 -19.94 9.74 -4.61
CA LEU A 430 -18.53 9.74 -4.99
C LEU A 430 -18.05 8.35 -5.46
N PHE A 431 -18.53 7.26 -4.88
CA PHE A 431 -18.24 5.92 -5.41
C PHE A 431 -18.82 5.73 -6.82
N SER A 432 -20.04 6.22 -7.06
CA SER A 432 -20.67 6.22 -8.38
C SER A 432 -19.90 7.09 -9.38
N GLU A 433 -19.41 8.28 -8.98
CA GLU A 433 -18.52 9.11 -9.80
C GLU A 433 -17.23 8.35 -10.16
N PHE A 434 -16.61 7.68 -9.18
CA PHE A 434 -15.38 6.91 -9.38
C PHE A 434 -15.57 5.77 -10.40
N ILE A 435 -16.63 4.95 -10.25
CA ILE A 435 -16.93 3.87 -11.21
C ILE A 435 -17.23 4.44 -12.60
N GLY A 436 -18.10 5.45 -12.70
CA GLY A 436 -18.47 6.07 -13.98
C GLY A 436 -17.31 6.78 -14.70
N LYS A 437 -16.36 7.35 -13.94
CA LYS A 437 -15.19 8.05 -14.49
C LYS A 437 -14.09 7.10 -14.94
N TYR A 438 -13.92 5.95 -14.29
CA TYR A 438 -12.73 5.11 -14.45
C TYR A 438 -12.97 3.71 -15.03
N PHE A 439 -14.20 3.20 -14.93
CA PHE A 439 -14.57 1.86 -15.41
C PHE A 439 -15.54 1.93 -16.58
N ASP A 440 -16.61 2.74 -16.51
CA ASP A 440 -17.53 2.94 -17.65
C ASP A 440 -16.85 3.60 -18.88
N SER A 441 -15.70 4.23 -18.68
CA SER A 441 -14.87 4.82 -19.74
C SER A 441 -13.71 3.95 -20.20
N ASP A 442 -13.62 2.69 -19.73
CA ASP A 442 -12.47 1.79 -19.89
C ASP A 442 -11.11 2.36 -19.42
N TYR A 443 -11.06 3.40 -18.57
CA TYR A 443 -9.79 4.08 -18.26
C TYR A 443 -8.80 3.17 -17.52
N ILE A 444 -9.21 2.52 -16.42
CA ILE A 444 -8.32 1.63 -15.65
C ILE A 444 -7.88 0.40 -16.46
N PRO A 445 -8.76 -0.33 -17.18
CA PRO A 445 -8.35 -1.39 -18.09
C PRO A 445 -7.31 -0.94 -19.15
N ASN A 446 -7.41 0.28 -19.68
CA ASN A 446 -6.44 0.84 -20.62
C ASN A 446 -5.14 1.32 -19.95
N LEU A 447 -5.23 1.85 -18.72
CA LEU A 447 -4.06 2.24 -17.92
C LEU A 447 -3.21 1.01 -17.58
N ILE A 448 -3.84 -0.11 -17.20
CA ILE A 448 -3.15 -1.38 -16.93
C ILE A 448 -2.37 -1.86 -18.17
N GLU A 449 -3.01 -1.91 -19.35
CA GLU A 449 -2.33 -2.41 -20.56
C GLU A 449 -1.25 -1.46 -21.08
N SER A 450 -1.50 -0.15 -21.10
CA SER A 450 -0.47 0.82 -21.51
C SER A 450 0.72 0.84 -20.53
N THR A 451 0.48 0.57 -19.25
CA THR A 451 1.56 0.37 -18.27
C THR A 451 2.30 -0.94 -18.53
N LYS A 452 1.60 -2.05 -18.84
CA LYS A 452 2.22 -3.33 -19.25
C LYS A 452 3.15 -3.12 -20.44
N GLU A 453 2.66 -2.49 -21.51
CA GLU A 453 3.43 -2.20 -22.72
C GLU A 453 4.67 -1.34 -22.43
N MET A 454 4.55 -0.35 -21.52
CA MET A 454 5.66 0.52 -21.14
C MET A 454 6.77 -0.22 -20.36
N ILE A 455 6.43 -1.17 -19.48
CA ILE A 455 7.39 -1.78 -18.54
C ILE A 455 7.87 -3.19 -18.95
N ALA A 456 7.18 -3.88 -19.86
CA ALA A 456 7.43 -5.29 -20.19
C ALA A 456 8.90 -5.61 -20.52
N GLU A 457 9.56 -4.85 -21.40
CA GLU A 457 10.98 -5.05 -21.76
C GLU A 457 11.90 -4.93 -20.54
N TYR A 458 11.55 -4.02 -19.61
CA TYR A 458 12.32 -3.80 -18.39
C TYR A 458 12.12 -4.91 -17.37
N VAL A 459 10.91 -5.45 -17.23
CA VAL A 459 10.64 -6.65 -16.42
C VAL A 459 11.38 -7.86 -17.00
N GLU A 460 11.34 -8.07 -18.32
CA GLU A 460 12.00 -9.22 -18.95
C GLU A 460 13.52 -9.20 -18.71
N LYS A 461 14.18 -8.06 -18.89
CA LYS A 461 15.64 -7.93 -18.75
C LYS A 461 16.15 -7.70 -17.32
N ASP A 462 15.28 -7.39 -16.36
CA ASP A 462 15.67 -7.14 -14.95
C ASP A 462 16.48 -8.33 -14.37
N PRO A 463 17.74 -8.12 -13.93
CA PRO A 463 18.57 -9.20 -13.41
C PRO A 463 18.28 -9.56 -11.93
N THR A 464 17.50 -8.76 -11.21
CA THR A 464 17.21 -8.93 -9.77
C THR A 464 15.74 -9.20 -9.45
N LYS A 465 14.83 -9.18 -10.44
CA LYS A 465 13.37 -9.36 -10.29
C LYS A 465 12.92 -10.48 -9.35
N PHE A 466 11.78 -10.26 -8.69
CA PHE A 466 11.18 -11.22 -7.74
C PHE A 466 10.30 -12.30 -8.38
N CYS A 467 9.75 -12.06 -9.57
CA CYS A 467 8.89 -13.00 -10.31
C CYS A 467 9.45 -13.23 -11.73
N THR A 468 9.00 -14.26 -12.43
CA THR A 468 9.31 -14.43 -13.87
C THR A 468 8.48 -13.48 -14.74
N TYR A 469 8.81 -13.41 -16.03
CA TYR A 469 8.02 -12.61 -16.98
C TYR A 469 6.62 -13.21 -17.18
N GLU A 470 6.48 -14.54 -17.18
CA GLU A 470 5.20 -15.25 -17.28
C GLU A 470 4.32 -15.05 -16.03
N GLU A 471 4.93 -14.99 -14.84
CA GLU A 471 4.24 -14.64 -13.60
C GLU A 471 3.74 -13.19 -13.65
N PHE A 472 4.54 -12.26 -14.22
CA PHE A 472 4.11 -10.88 -14.47
C PHE A 472 2.94 -10.79 -15.44
N GLU A 473 2.98 -11.48 -16.60
CA GLU A 473 1.86 -11.49 -17.54
C GLU A 473 0.57 -12.08 -16.94
N SER A 474 0.71 -13.12 -16.10
CA SER A 474 -0.41 -13.74 -15.38
C SER A 474 -0.99 -12.77 -14.33
N GLY A 475 -0.13 -12.12 -13.53
CA GLY A 475 -0.52 -11.15 -12.53
C GLY A 475 -1.23 -9.92 -13.12
N VAL A 476 -0.74 -9.37 -14.24
CA VAL A 476 -1.41 -8.26 -14.94
C VAL A 476 -2.79 -8.68 -15.46
N THR A 477 -2.93 -9.91 -15.94
CA THR A 477 -4.23 -10.46 -16.38
C THR A 477 -5.21 -10.56 -15.20
N ALA A 478 -4.77 -11.15 -14.08
CA ALA A 478 -5.56 -11.28 -12.86
C ALA A 478 -5.95 -9.92 -12.26
N LEU A 479 -5.06 -8.92 -12.29
CA LEU A 479 -5.33 -7.56 -11.81
C LEU A 479 -6.42 -6.85 -12.62
N LYS A 480 -6.37 -7.00 -13.95
CA LYS A 480 -7.38 -6.44 -14.86
C LYS A 480 -8.75 -7.08 -14.64
N GLU A 481 -8.79 -8.40 -14.45
CA GLU A 481 -10.01 -9.15 -14.14
C GLU A 481 -10.57 -8.78 -12.76
N PHE A 482 -9.73 -8.74 -11.73
CA PHE A 482 -10.11 -8.28 -10.38
C PHE A 482 -10.79 -6.91 -10.44
N CYS A 483 -10.14 -5.92 -11.03
CA CYS A 483 -10.66 -4.56 -11.09
C CYS A 483 -11.99 -4.48 -11.85
N THR A 484 -12.16 -5.28 -12.91
CA THR A 484 -13.40 -5.34 -13.69
C THR A 484 -14.56 -5.93 -12.87
N LEU A 485 -14.35 -7.10 -12.26
CA LEU A 485 -15.37 -7.76 -11.44
C LEU A 485 -15.70 -6.96 -10.16
N ARG A 486 -14.70 -6.30 -9.58
CA ARG A 486 -14.85 -5.42 -8.42
C ARG A 486 -15.74 -4.22 -8.74
N ALA A 487 -15.55 -3.59 -9.91
CA ALA A 487 -16.40 -2.49 -10.38
C ALA A 487 -17.84 -2.95 -10.67
N GLU A 488 -18.03 -4.15 -11.23
CA GLU A 488 -19.37 -4.75 -11.44
C GLU A 488 -20.09 -4.98 -10.10
N SER A 489 -19.40 -5.59 -9.12
CA SER A 489 -19.99 -5.83 -7.80
C SER A 489 -20.36 -4.53 -7.07
N ILE A 490 -19.47 -3.53 -7.11
CA ILE A 490 -19.73 -2.22 -6.48
C ILE A 490 -20.90 -1.51 -7.14
N SER A 491 -21.03 -1.57 -8.47
CA SER A 491 -22.20 -1.04 -9.18
C SER A 491 -23.50 -1.67 -8.67
N GLY A 492 -23.50 -2.99 -8.46
CA GLY A 492 -24.63 -3.70 -7.87
C GLY A 492 -24.87 -3.38 -6.38
N GLN A 493 -23.84 -3.02 -5.63
CA GLN A 493 -23.98 -2.58 -4.24
C GLN A 493 -24.61 -1.19 -4.15
N LEU A 494 -24.23 -0.27 -5.05
CA LEU A 494 -24.76 1.09 -5.13
C LEU A 494 -26.22 1.12 -5.65
N ASP A 495 -26.61 0.22 -6.55
CA ASP A 495 -28.00 0.13 -7.05
C ASP A 495 -28.92 -0.77 -6.21
N GLY A 496 -28.37 -1.45 -5.21
CA GLY A 496 -29.08 -2.32 -4.27
C GLY A 496 -29.44 -3.72 -4.82
N THR A 497 -28.90 -4.13 -5.96
CA THR A 497 -29.03 -5.51 -6.47
C THR A 497 -28.09 -6.50 -5.78
N ILE A 498 -27.00 -6.01 -5.19
CA ILE A 498 -26.08 -6.74 -4.31
C ILE A 498 -26.11 -6.06 -2.93
N PRO A 499 -26.13 -6.80 -1.81
CA PRO A 499 -26.07 -6.17 -0.50
C PRO A 499 -24.72 -5.48 -0.25
N SER A 500 -24.75 -4.25 0.26
CA SER A 500 -23.55 -3.41 0.50
C SER A 500 -22.85 -3.67 1.84
N THR A 501 -23.40 -4.52 2.71
CA THR A 501 -22.90 -4.83 4.07
C THR A 501 -22.59 -6.32 4.24
N SER A 502 -21.64 -6.66 5.13
CA SER A 502 -21.27 -8.06 5.45
C SER A 502 -22.47 -8.91 5.87
N ASP A 503 -23.33 -8.36 6.74
CA ASP A 503 -24.55 -9.03 7.21
C ASP A 503 -25.56 -9.22 6.08
N GLY A 504 -25.70 -8.23 5.19
CA GLY A 504 -26.54 -8.31 4.01
C GLY A 504 -26.10 -9.42 3.06
N GLN A 505 -24.81 -9.50 2.74
CA GLN A 505 -24.26 -10.53 1.84
C GLN A 505 -24.29 -11.92 2.47
N THR A 506 -24.20 -12.00 3.80
CA THR A 506 -24.39 -13.26 4.55
C THR A 506 -25.85 -13.73 4.51
N ALA A 507 -26.81 -12.79 4.54
CA ALA A 507 -28.24 -13.08 4.46
C ALA A 507 -28.72 -13.42 3.04
N ASP A 508 -28.17 -12.75 2.01
CA ASP A 508 -28.41 -13.06 0.60
C ASP A 508 -27.11 -13.01 -0.21
N SER A 509 -26.55 -14.20 -0.46
CA SER A 509 -25.37 -14.38 -1.31
C SER A 509 -25.71 -14.70 -2.76
N SER A 510 -26.99 -14.62 -3.16
CA SER A 510 -27.45 -15.15 -4.46
C SER A 510 -27.13 -14.27 -5.66
N SER A 511 -26.93 -12.96 -5.45
CA SER A 511 -26.53 -11.99 -6.47
C SER A 511 -25.03 -11.67 -6.48
N LEU A 512 -24.23 -12.25 -5.58
CA LEU A 512 -22.78 -12.00 -5.53
C LEU A 512 -22.08 -12.44 -6.82
N ILE A 513 -21.18 -11.60 -7.31
CA ILE A 513 -20.35 -11.87 -8.48
C ILE A 513 -19.42 -13.06 -8.19
N LYS A 514 -19.37 -14.04 -9.08
CA LYS A 514 -18.46 -15.18 -8.96
C LYS A 514 -17.16 -14.89 -9.68
N ALA A 515 -16.06 -15.04 -8.96
CA ALA A 515 -14.70 -14.92 -9.47
C ALA A 515 -13.93 -16.24 -9.25
N ASP A 516 -14.61 -17.38 -9.45
CA ASP A 516 -14.06 -18.72 -9.14
C ASP A 516 -12.85 -19.09 -10.02
N ASP A 517 -12.70 -18.44 -11.19
CA ASP A 517 -11.57 -18.59 -12.12
C ASP A 517 -10.40 -17.61 -11.83
N LEU A 518 -10.61 -16.59 -10.97
CA LEU A 518 -9.62 -15.56 -10.65
C LEU A 518 -8.71 -16.00 -9.49
N ASN A 519 -7.40 -16.09 -9.74
CA ASN A 519 -6.41 -16.39 -8.70
C ASN A 519 -5.70 -15.13 -8.20
N ILE A 520 -6.05 -14.68 -6.99
CA ILE A 520 -5.43 -13.52 -6.32
C ILE A 520 -3.91 -13.68 -6.16
N SER A 521 -3.42 -14.91 -5.98
CA SER A 521 -1.99 -15.17 -5.80
C SER A 521 -1.14 -14.90 -7.05
N ASP A 522 -1.74 -14.88 -8.24
CA ASP A 522 -1.03 -14.55 -9.49
C ASP A 522 -0.56 -13.08 -9.49
N MET A 523 -1.30 -12.18 -8.84
CA MET A 523 -0.91 -10.77 -8.63
C MET A 523 0.26 -10.60 -7.64
N GLY A 524 0.75 -11.67 -7.01
CA GLY A 524 1.64 -11.61 -5.86
C GLY A 524 0.89 -11.29 -4.56
N THR A 525 1.31 -11.90 -3.45
CA THR A 525 0.70 -11.75 -2.12
C THR A 525 1.77 -11.86 -1.04
N MET A 526 1.47 -11.37 0.17
CA MET A 526 2.39 -11.45 1.32
C MET A 526 2.83 -12.88 1.65
N ASN A 527 1.93 -13.85 1.48
CA ASN A 527 2.15 -15.26 1.80
C ASN A 527 2.83 -16.06 0.67
N ASN A 528 3.07 -15.47 -0.51
CA ASN A 528 3.79 -16.13 -1.60
C ASN A 528 5.31 -16.09 -1.34
N ASN A 529 5.73 -16.74 -0.25
CA ASN A 529 7.10 -16.72 0.25
C ASN A 529 8.01 -17.42 -0.78
N GLY A 530 8.77 -16.63 -1.55
CA GLY A 530 9.34 -16.97 -2.86
C GLY A 530 10.09 -18.30 -2.96
N GLY A 531 9.36 -19.39 -3.23
CA GLY A 531 9.91 -20.72 -3.49
C GLY A 531 10.43 -20.93 -4.92
N GLY A 532 10.39 -19.89 -5.75
CA GLY A 532 10.92 -19.87 -7.11
C GLY A 532 12.44 -19.72 -7.13
N SER A 533 13.15 -20.83 -6.89
CA SER A 533 14.59 -20.86 -7.19
C SER A 533 14.81 -20.66 -8.70
N PRO A 534 15.85 -19.91 -9.15
CA PRO A 534 16.09 -19.64 -10.58
C PRO A 534 16.22 -20.90 -11.46
N ASP A 535 16.60 -22.04 -10.86
CA ASP A 535 16.53 -23.35 -11.49
C ASP A 535 15.10 -23.91 -11.46
N GLY A 536 14.26 -23.45 -12.41
CA GLY A 536 12.83 -23.72 -12.51
C GLY A 536 12.39 -25.19 -12.33
N LYS A 537 12.12 -25.57 -11.06
CA LYS A 537 11.49 -26.82 -10.66
C LYS A 537 10.27 -26.52 -9.80
N ALA A 538 9.13 -26.39 -10.45
CA ALA A 538 7.84 -26.23 -9.79
C ALA A 538 7.59 -27.33 -8.74
N GLN A 539 7.36 -26.94 -7.49
CA GLN A 539 6.70 -27.80 -6.51
C GLN A 539 5.20 -27.72 -6.72
N SER A 540 4.62 -28.76 -7.31
CA SER A 540 3.16 -28.88 -7.43
C SER A 540 2.55 -29.15 -6.06
N ASN A 541 1.93 -28.15 -5.44
CA ASN A 541 1.03 -28.35 -4.30
C ASN A 541 -0.32 -28.90 -4.80
N THR A 542 -0.42 -30.22 -4.93
CA THR A 542 -1.72 -30.88 -5.09
C THR A 542 -2.50 -30.79 -3.79
N ALA A 543 -3.53 -29.94 -3.75
CA ALA A 543 -4.48 -29.89 -2.64
C ALA A 543 -5.16 -31.26 -2.46
N GLN A 544 -5.12 -31.82 -1.24
CA GLN A 544 -5.86 -33.04 -0.92
C GLN A 544 -7.34 -32.71 -0.73
N THR A 545 -8.14 -32.98 -1.77
CA THR A 545 -9.60 -33.00 -1.66
C THR A 545 -10.04 -34.18 -0.78
N GLN A 546 -10.40 -33.89 0.47
CA GLN A 546 -11.01 -34.86 1.36
C GLN A 546 -12.49 -35.01 1.00
N SER A 547 -12.83 -35.98 0.15
CA SER A 547 -14.21 -36.25 -0.24
C SER A 547 -14.98 -36.94 0.88
N THR A 548 -16.04 -36.28 1.36
CA THR A 548 -17.08 -36.94 2.16
C THR A 548 -17.92 -37.83 1.25
N ALA A 549 -17.79 -39.14 1.40
CA ALA A 549 -18.57 -40.10 0.65
C ALA A 549 -20.03 -40.11 1.12
N ASP A 550 -20.95 -39.85 0.20
CA ASP A 550 -22.39 -40.01 0.42
C ASP A 550 -22.82 -41.43 0.02
N ASP A 551 -23.51 -42.13 0.92
CA ASP A 551 -23.73 -43.57 0.83
C ASP A 551 -25.24 -43.88 0.88
N SER A 552 -25.86 -44.17 -0.28
CA SER A 552 -26.57 -45.47 -0.47
C SER A 552 -27.43 -45.62 -1.74
N ASN A 553 -27.18 -46.74 -2.43
CA ASN A 553 -28.15 -47.68 -3.07
C ASN A 553 -29.20 -47.22 -4.12
N THR A 554 -29.04 -47.73 -5.35
CA THR A 554 -29.81 -48.88 -5.88
C THR A 554 -29.22 -49.37 -7.23
N ILE A 555 -28.54 -50.53 -7.31
CA ILE A 555 -29.02 -51.93 -7.52
C ILE A 555 -29.19 -52.37 -9.01
N ASN A 556 -28.50 -53.48 -9.35
CA ASN A 556 -28.58 -54.37 -10.54
C ASN A 556 -28.02 -53.85 -11.90
N ASP A 557 -27.41 -54.67 -12.78
CA ASP A 557 -27.31 -56.15 -12.82
C ASP A 557 -26.04 -56.71 -13.52
N LYS A 558 -25.58 -57.89 -13.06
CA LYS A 558 -24.93 -59.02 -13.79
C LYS A 558 -23.81 -58.82 -14.86
N SER A 559 -22.65 -59.45 -14.56
CA SER A 559 -22.21 -60.74 -15.18
C SER A 559 -20.93 -60.82 -16.05
N PHE A 560 -20.02 -61.68 -15.57
CA PHE A 560 -19.07 -62.57 -16.28
C PHE A 560 -17.72 -62.08 -16.82
N SER A 561 -16.71 -62.90 -16.50
CA SER A 561 -15.37 -62.94 -17.09
C SER A 561 -15.23 -64.11 -18.06
N GLN A 562 -14.46 -63.94 -19.14
CA GLN A 562 -13.24 -64.71 -19.47
C GLN A 562 -12.76 -64.49 -20.94
N THR A 563 -11.43 -64.39 -21.06
CA THR A 563 -10.54 -64.41 -22.26
C THR A 563 -10.82 -65.55 -23.28
N PRO A 564 -10.32 -65.55 -24.56
CA PRO A 564 -8.91 -65.32 -24.96
C PRO A 564 -8.67 -64.66 -26.39
N PRO A 565 -7.75 -65.05 -27.32
CA PRO A 565 -6.59 -64.19 -27.66
C PRO A 565 -6.20 -63.99 -29.17
N ASN A 566 -5.30 -63.02 -29.41
CA ASN A 566 -4.18 -62.88 -30.39
C ASN A 566 -4.20 -63.35 -31.89
N ASN A 567 -3.56 -62.51 -32.75
CA ASN A 567 -2.61 -62.80 -33.88
C ASN A 567 -2.94 -62.48 -35.39
N SER A 568 -1.86 -62.12 -36.15
CA SER A 568 -1.68 -61.95 -37.63
C SER A 568 -2.05 -60.59 -38.30
N GLU A 569 -1.43 -60.05 -39.39
CA GLU A 569 -0.17 -60.36 -40.16
C GLU A 569 0.22 -59.23 -41.19
N GLY A 570 1.48 -59.21 -41.71
CA GLY A 570 1.95 -58.53 -42.96
C GLY A 570 2.74 -57.18 -42.81
N SER A 571 4.05 -57.03 -43.10
CA SER A 571 4.89 -57.19 -44.33
C SER A 571 4.80 -55.98 -45.31
N SER A 572 5.85 -55.36 -45.91
CA SER A 572 7.32 -55.59 -45.97
C SER A 572 8.14 -54.41 -46.58
N ASP A 573 9.48 -54.49 -46.42
CA ASP A 573 10.61 -53.86 -47.18
C ASP A 573 11.04 -52.40 -46.80
N GLY A 574 12.31 -51.93 -46.94
CA GLY A 574 13.56 -52.55 -47.48
C GLY A 574 14.84 -51.68 -47.34
N THR A 575 16.01 -52.20 -47.80
CA THR A 575 17.39 -51.60 -47.93
C THR A 575 18.14 -51.14 -46.64
N ASP A 576 19.24 -51.78 -46.20
CA ASP A 576 20.68 -51.74 -46.63
C ASP A 576 21.49 -50.51 -46.06
N ASN A 577 22.74 -50.57 -45.58
CA ASN A 577 23.78 -51.63 -45.51
C ASN A 577 24.96 -51.26 -44.53
N SER A 578 25.62 -52.24 -43.86
CA SER A 578 27.04 -52.35 -43.34
C SER A 578 27.79 -51.15 -42.68
N THR A 579 28.72 -51.25 -41.69
CA THR A 579 29.79 -52.25 -41.40
C THR A 579 30.46 -52.03 -40.02
N ASN A 580 30.94 -53.10 -39.32
CA ASN A 580 32.15 -53.24 -38.44
C ASN A 580 32.50 -52.20 -37.32
N SER A 581 33.15 -52.53 -36.19
CA SER A 581 33.64 -53.81 -35.62
C SER A 581 33.99 -53.70 -34.12
N ASP A 582 33.50 -54.67 -33.32
CA ASP A 582 34.25 -55.59 -32.43
C ASP A 582 35.36 -55.10 -31.45
N SER A 583 35.21 -55.40 -30.14
CA SER A 583 36.22 -56.05 -29.23
C SER A 583 36.17 -55.66 -27.72
N SER A 584 36.11 -56.69 -26.85
CA SER A 584 36.75 -56.84 -25.51
C SER A 584 36.41 -55.96 -24.26
N VAL A 585 35.47 -56.51 -23.46
CA VAL A 585 35.47 -56.78 -21.98
C VAL A 585 36.86 -57.22 -21.40
N PRO A 586 37.26 -57.18 -20.07
CA PRO A 586 36.49 -57.21 -18.79
C PRO A 586 36.96 -56.44 -17.48
N THR A 587 36.04 -56.41 -16.48
CA THR A 587 36.17 -56.62 -14.98
C THR A 587 36.94 -55.74 -13.98
N GLY A 588 36.22 -55.33 -12.91
CA GLY A 588 36.59 -55.49 -11.48
C GLY A 588 37.17 -54.27 -10.73
N GLY A 589 36.79 -53.93 -9.48
CA GLY A 589 35.72 -54.40 -8.58
C GLY A 589 35.96 -53.97 -7.10
N PHE A 590 34.89 -53.80 -6.29
CA PHE A 590 34.81 -53.61 -4.81
C PHE A 590 35.65 -52.47 -4.15
N GLY A 591 35.22 -51.74 -3.11
CA GLY A 591 34.00 -51.72 -2.28
C GLY A 591 34.32 -51.10 -0.89
N GLY A 592 33.32 -50.67 -0.10
CA GLY A 592 33.51 -50.35 1.33
C GLY A 592 32.87 -49.04 1.85
N THR A 593 32.04 -49.16 2.89
CA THR A 593 31.39 -48.09 3.67
C THR A 593 32.29 -47.53 4.79
N PRO A 594 32.06 -46.27 5.26
CA PRO A 594 32.64 -45.74 6.51
C PRO A 594 31.73 -45.95 7.75
N PRO A 595 32.27 -45.86 9.00
CA PRO A 595 31.54 -46.15 10.24
C PRO A 595 31.19 -44.90 11.11
N ASP A 596 30.65 -45.19 12.31
CA ASP A 596 29.88 -44.34 13.24
C ASP A 596 30.71 -43.65 14.37
N MET A 597 30.04 -42.85 15.22
CA MET A 597 30.56 -41.89 16.24
C MET A 597 31.21 -42.48 17.53
N SER A 598 32.02 -41.68 18.25
CA SER A 598 31.81 -41.29 19.68
C SER A 598 32.94 -40.47 20.35
N ASP A 599 32.53 -39.43 21.10
CA ASP A 599 33.07 -38.73 22.30
C ASP A 599 34.57 -38.55 22.63
N SER A 600 34.98 -37.30 22.97
CA SER A 600 35.06 -36.85 24.38
C SER A 600 35.72 -35.46 24.64
N ASN A 601 35.27 -34.79 25.71
CA ASN A 601 35.93 -33.73 26.53
C ASN A 601 36.44 -32.41 25.90
N GLY A 602 35.59 -31.38 25.93
CA GLY A 602 35.61 -30.35 26.98
C GLY A 602 36.83 -29.43 27.19
N SER A 603 36.65 -28.14 26.88
CA SER A 603 37.22 -26.99 27.62
C SER A 603 36.48 -25.71 27.19
N GLY A 604 35.88 -24.97 28.14
CA GLY A 604 35.20 -23.70 27.85
C GLY A 604 36.16 -22.50 27.77
N PRO A 605 35.82 -21.42 27.04
CA PRO A 605 36.61 -20.19 27.02
C PRO A 605 36.38 -19.35 28.30
N PRO A 606 37.35 -18.51 28.70
CA PRO A 606 37.35 -17.82 29.99
C PRO A 606 36.58 -16.49 29.99
N SER A 607 36.01 -16.15 31.14
CA SER A 607 35.51 -14.81 31.46
C SER A 607 36.58 -13.93 32.11
N MET A 608 36.74 -12.69 31.64
CA MET A 608 37.25 -11.50 32.37
C MET A 608 37.46 -10.32 31.39
N PRO A 609 37.52 -9.05 31.86
CA PRO A 609 36.92 -8.48 33.06
C PRO A 609 36.13 -7.17 32.78
N ASN A 610 35.43 -6.69 33.80
CA ASN A 610 34.80 -5.38 33.84
C ASN A 610 35.83 -4.25 33.63
N GLY A 611 35.56 -3.28 32.74
CA GLY A 611 36.42 -2.15 32.44
C GLY A 611 35.61 -0.85 32.34
N GLU A 612 36.07 0.20 33.02
CA GLU A 612 35.31 1.43 33.26
C GLU A 612 35.13 2.29 32.00
N MET A 613 33.92 2.83 31.80
CA MET A 613 33.67 3.88 30.80
C MET A 613 34.39 5.19 31.19
N PRO A 614 35.18 5.81 30.30
CA PRO A 614 35.61 7.19 30.47
C PRO A 614 34.45 8.13 30.19
N SER A 615 34.13 9.01 31.14
CA SER A 615 33.20 10.12 30.93
C SER A 615 33.75 11.08 29.87
N LYS A 616 32.92 11.42 28.87
CA LYS A 616 33.22 12.50 27.91
C LYS A 616 32.70 13.82 28.48
N PRO A 617 33.43 14.95 28.35
CA PRO A 617 33.06 16.19 29.03
C PRO A 617 31.97 16.97 28.30
N ASP A 618 31.23 17.77 29.05
CA ASP A 618 30.32 18.79 28.52
C ASP A 618 31.06 19.77 27.60
N GLY A 619 30.49 20.01 26.41
CA GLY A 619 31.02 20.94 25.40
C GLY A 619 30.02 22.06 25.14
N GLU A 620 30.24 23.22 25.75
CA GLU A 620 29.40 24.42 25.57
C GLU A 620 29.40 24.91 24.11
N MET A 621 28.24 25.31 23.60
CA MET A 621 28.12 26.01 22.32
C MET A 621 28.72 27.42 22.41
N PRO A 622 29.64 27.81 21.51
CA PRO A 622 30.05 29.21 21.38
C PRO A 622 29.02 30.00 20.56
N SER A 623 28.51 31.07 21.14
CA SER A 623 27.59 32.01 20.48
C SER A 623 28.26 32.76 19.32
N LYS A 624 27.50 32.98 18.24
CA LYS A 624 27.94 33.73 17.05
C LYS A 624 27.41 35.17 17.13
N PRO A 625 28.25 36.21 16.97
CA PRO A 625 27.81 37.61 17.08
C PRO A 625 27.25 38.17 15.77
N ASP A 626 26.42 39.21 15.89
CA ASP A 626 25.81 39.97 14.80
C ASP A 626 26.82 40.63 13.84
N GLY A 627 26.43 40.85 12.58
CA GLY A 627 27.23 41.57 11.59
C GLY A 627 26.41 41.98 10.35
N GLU A 628 26.43 43.27 10.03
CA GLU A 628 25.51 43.94 9.08
C GLU A 628 25.91 43.82 7.59
N MET A 629 24.95 44.12 6.70
CA MET A 629 25.15 44.29 5.25
C MET A 629 26.15 45.41 4.89
N PRO A 630 26.74 45.33 3.68
CA PRO A 630 26.98 46.53 2.88
C PRO A 630 26.33 46.49 1.49
N SER A 631 25.93 47.68 1.02
CA SER A 631 25.26 47.92 -0.26
C SER A 631 26.20 48.31 -1.40
N MET A 632 25.68 48.31 -2.63
CA MET A 632 26.37 48.64 -3.89
C MET A 632 26.92 50.08 -3.97
N PRO A 633 27.84 50.34 -4.91
CA PRO A 633 27.94 51.63 -5.61
C PRO A 633 27.59 51.53 -7.11
N ASN A 634 27.00 52.62 -7.64
CA ASN A 634 26.65 52.87 -9.04
C ASN A 634 27.65 53.83 -9.73
N GLY A 635 27.61 53.91 -11.06
CA GLY A 635 28.21 54.99 -11.88
C GLY A 635 29.50 54.58 -12.62
N ASP A 636 29.80 55.04 -13.84
CA ASP A 636 29.14 56.08 -14.65
C ASP A 636 29.31 55.89 -16.18
N THR A 637 28.65 56.77 -16.93
CA THR A 637 28.47 56.79 -18.40
C THR A 637 29.68 57.25 -19.23
N GLN A 638 29.71 56.81 -20.50
CA GLN A 638 29.94 57.56 -21.77
C GLN A 638 30.62 56.66 -22.84
N ASP A 639 30.53 56.84 -24.15
CA ASP A 639 29.60 57.39 -25.16
C ASP A 639 30.37 57.35 -26.52
N ASN A 640 29.67 57.35 -27.66
CA ASN A 640 30.14 57.57 -29.04
C ASN A 640 31.07 56.58 -29.80
N SER A 641 30.44 55.78 -30.67
CA SER A 641 30.56 55.81 -32.15
C SER A 641 31.93 55.84 -32.87
N SER A 642 32.11 54.93 -33.84
CA SER A 642 32.21 55.30 -35.28
C SER A 642 32.18 54.08 -36.21
N GLU A 643 31.60 54.24 -37.40
CA GLU A 643 31.45 53.23 -38.46
C GLU A 643 32.75 53.07 -39.30
N GLN A 644 32.97 51.91 -39.95
CA GLN A 644 32.95 51.83 -41.42
C GLN A 644 33.10 50.42 -42.03
N ASN A 645 32.57 50.29 -43.25
CA ASN A 645 32.41 49.09 -44.09
C ASN A 645 33.70 48.60 -44.79
N GLY A 646 33.66 47.40 -45.40
CA GLY A 646 34.54 47.08 -46.55
C GLY A 646 34.59 45.63 -47.02
N ASP A 647 33.86 45.30 -48.10
CA ASP A 647 33.77 43.99 -48.80
C ASP A 647 35.09 43.33 -49.27
N GLY A 648 35.04 42.01 -49.57
CA GLY A 648 36.03 41.32 -50.41
C GLY A 648 35.77 39.81 -50.64
N GLN A 649 35.38 39.42 -51.87
CA GLN A 649 35.00 38.05 -52.27
C GLN A 649 36.18 37.16 -52.72
N ASN A 650 36.08 35.81 -52.61
CA ASN A 650 36.05 34.91 -53.79
C ASN A 650 35.88 33.40 -53.51
N GLU A 651 35.47 32.67 -54.57
CA GLU A 651 34.94 31.29 -54.61
C GLU A 651 36.01 30.16 -54.66
N LYS A 652 35.61 28.92 -54.25
CA LYS A 652 35.68 27.68 -55.08
C LYS A 652 35.13 26.39 -54.40
N THR A 653 34.53 25.51 -55.20
CA THR A 653 33.96 24.18 -54.89
C THR A 653 33.99 23.30 -56.17
N PRO A 654 33.60 22.00 -56.19
CA PRO A 654 33.66 20.89 -55.21
C PRO A 654 34.53 19.71 -55.81
N PRO A 655 34.44 18.39 -55.46
CA PRO A 655 33.27 17.46 -55.39
C PRO A 655 33.10 16.80 -53.99
N GLN A 656 31.98 16.22 -53.51
CA GLN A 656 30.76 15.53 -54.02
C GLN A 656 30.78 14.00 -53.73
N ASN A 657 29.66 13.53 -53.11
CA ASN A 657 29.06 12.19 -52.96
C ASN A 657 28.67 11.94 -51.48
N ASP A 658 27.37 12.02 -51.13
CA ASP A 658 26.37 10.90 -51.05
C ASP A 658 26.40 10.24 -49.66
N GLU A 659 25.33 9.93 -48.91
CA GLU A 659 23.86 10.05 -49.02
C GLU A 659 23.30 10.05 -47.56
N THR A 660 22.16 10.69 -47.27
CA THR A 660 21.08 10.20 -46.35
C THR A 660 19.97 11.22 -46.09
N ASP A 661 18.78 10.67 -45.83
CA ASP A 661 17.43 11.24 -45.89
C ASP A 661 17.11 12.49 -45.04
N GLY A 662 16.15 13.28 -45.53
CA GLY A 662 15.73 14.54 -44.93
C GLY A 662 14.48 14.47 -44.05
N VAL A 663 14.48 15.24 -42.97
CA VAL A 663 13.30 15.50 -42.13
C VAL A 663 12.49 16.66 -42.74
N THR A 664 11.23 16.42 -43.08
CA THR A 664 10.29 17.48 -43.50
C THR A 664 9.89 18.36 -42.32
N ALA A 665 10.18 19.66 -42.41
CA ALA A 665 9.65 20.65 -41.47
C ALA A 665 8.11 20.75 -41.60
N GLN A 666 7.39 20.58 -40.48
CA GLN A 666 5.94 20.72 -40.45
C GLN A 666 5.52 22.18 -40.67
N THR A 667 4.78 22.45 -41.75
CA THR A 667 4.08 23.73 -41.93
C THR A 667 2.84 23.77 -41.04
N LEU A 668 2.78 24.73 -40.11
CA LEU A 668 1.58 25.04 -39.31
C LEU A 668 0.34 25.18 -40.20
N ASP A 669 -0.76 24.53 -39.82
CA ASP A 669 -1.99 24.62 -40.58
C ASP A 669 -2.69 25.99 -40.43
N ARG A 670 -3.64 26.24 -41.33
CA ARG A 670 -4.36 27.51 -41.43
C ARG A 670 -5.23 27.80 -40.20
N ASN A 671 -5.74 26.79 -39.50
CA ASN A 671 -6.54 26.97 -38.28
C ASN A 671 -5.63 27.37 -37.11
N SER A 672 -4.46 26.75 -36.97
CA SER A 672 -3.46 27.15 -35.96
C SER A 672 -2.99 28.59 -36.14
N ILE A 673 -2.82 29.06 -37.39
CA ILE A 673 -2.51 30.46 -37.70
C ILE A 673 -3.68 31.40 -37.32
N ILE A 674 -4.93 30.98 -37.54
CA ILE A 674 -6.13 31.76 -37.15
C ILE A 674 -6.25 31.87 -35.62
N ILE A 675 -5.99 30.78 -34.88
CA ILE A 675 -6.02 30.77 -33.41
C ILE A 675 -4.94 31.70 -32.85
N LEU A 676 -3.70 31.62 -33.35
CA LEU A 676 -2.62 32.51 -32.93
C LEU A 676 -2.93 33.99 -33.22
N ALA A 677 -3.53 34.30 -34.37
CA ALA A 677 -3.98 35.65 -34.69
C ALA A 677 -5.12 36.15 -33.78
N ALA A 678 -6.05 35.27 -33.39
CA ALA A 678 -7.11 35.58 -32.43
C ALA A 678 -6.54 35.88 -31.03
N CYS A 679 -5.64 35.04 -30.52
CA CYS A 679 -4.97 35.23 -29.23
C CYS A 679 -4.18 36.55 -29.18
N ALA A 680 -3.42 36.86 -30.24
CA ALA A 680 -2.71 38.14 -30.36
C ALA A 680 -3.67 39.35 -30.35
N SER A 681 -4.83 39.22 -30.98
CA SER A 681 -5.87 40.27 -31.01
C SER A 681 -6.46 40.54 -29.62
N VAL A 682 -6.75 39.49 -28.84
CA VAL A 682 -7.24 39.61 -27.46
C VAL A 682 -6.19 40.28 -26.56
N LEU A 683 -4.91 39.90 -26.68
CA LEU A 683 -3.81 40.54 -25.95
C LEU A 683 -3.69 42.05 -26.23
N ILE A 684 -3.77 42.46 -27.51
CA ILE A 684 -3.73 43.87 -27.90
C ILE A 684 -4.93 44.64 -27.32
N ILE A 685 -6.13 44.05 -27.32
CA ILE A 685 -7.33 44.66 -26.73
C ILE A 685 -7.18 44.80 -25.21
N GLY A 686 -6.66 43.78 -24.51
CA GLY A 686 -6.40 43.82 -23.08
C GLY A 686 -5.41 44.91 -22.67
N VAL A 687 -4.29 45.03 -23.39
CA VAL A 687 -3.28 46.09 -23.18
C VAL A 687 -3.87 47.48 -23.46
N ALA A 688 -4.67 47.62 -24.52
CA ALA A 688 -5.35 48.89 -24.81
C ALA A 688 -6.38 49.27 -23.73
N ALA A 689 -7.15 48.32 -23.22
CA ALA A 689 -8.09 48.53 -22.13
C ALA A 689 -7.37 48.96 -20.83
N ALA A 690 -6.27 48.31 -20.48
CA ALA A 690 -5.43 48.67 -19.34
C ALA A 690 -4.87 50.11 -19.46
N PHE A 691 -4.42 50.51 -20.65
CA PHE A 691 -3.96 51.87 -20.92
C PHE A 691 -5.07 52.93 -20.83
N ILE A 692 -6.30 52.61 -21.25
CA ILE A 692 -7.46 53.49 -21.13
C ILE A 692 -7.88 53.63 -19.66
N TYR A 693 -7.85 52.54 -18.89
CA TYR A 693 -8.20 52.54 -17.46
C TYR A 693 -7.21 53.38 -16.64
N LYS A 694 -5.90 53.19 -16.85
CA LYS A 694 -4.81 53.94 -16.21
C LYS A 694 -4.79 55.45 -16.55
N LYS A 695 -5.61 55.90 -17.50
CA LYS A 695 -5.78 57.31 -17.87
C LYS A 695 -7.05 57.95 -17.27
N LYS A 696 -7.84 57.18 -16.50
CA LYS A 696 -9.05 57.65 -15.79
C LYS A 696 -8.95 57.53 -14.27
N SER A 697 -7.96 56.79 -13.76
CA SER A 697 -7.41 56.88 -12.40
C SER A 697 -6.37 58.01 -12.32
#